data_AF-A0A8J4WAU3-F1
#
_entry.id   AF-A0A8J4WAU3-F1
#
_cell.length_a   1.000
_cell.length_b   1.000
_cell.length_c   1.000
_cell.angle_alpha   90.00
_cell.angle_beta   90.00
_cell.angle_gamma   90.00
#
_symmetry.space_group_name_H-M   'P 1'
#
loop_
_entity.id
_entity.type
_entity.pdbx_description
1 polymer ?
#
loop_
_entity_poly.entity_id
_entity_poly.type
_entity_poly.pdbx_seq_one_letter_code
_entity_poly.pdbx_strand_id
1 'polypeptide(L)'
;MYEEYLTMNEISALDPDVYHIGTEKLDAEEARKLLSTYLAVVTRRALKIVREQTEDKTAVLAQIRTCNEIIATLKGTLGEEEYNELQLDEQGEVLTHVYSKLNSIRAVRDTKIVRPDTPIAQSSLFTGAKSEPSMLLELQKEIVTADRIDWLVSFIKFSGLRLLLEQLQQFTAGGGQLRIITTTYMEATDLKAITELSKLPNTEIQISYDTKVTRLHAKTYIFHRDTGFTTAYVGSSNLSNPALTSGMEWNLKVTEKDSLDVLRKIEATFESYWNDREFTRYVAEDEGHVAQLKAALNRKKDQSNHFHLDIQPYDYQKEVLEQLNAERTLYGRTRNLIVAATGVGKTVISAFDYKRFRASHAGAKLLFVAHREEILKQSRDTFRYILKDMNFGELHVGNYRAEALDHLFVSIQSLNSMKLTEITSPDYYDYIIVDEFHHAAAPSYQKLLSHYEPKILLGLTATPERMDGKDITAYFDHTIAAEIRLTDAIDRKLLSPFQYFGVTDTVDLSQVKWSRKGYDLNELEKLYTHNKIRANQIIQSLNKYVTDLDDVKGLGFCVGVDHAMYMAKIFNDAGIPSMALHGGSSEQERHSAKGQLVNGELCMIFVVDLYNEGVDIPEVNTILFLRPTESLTVFLQQLGRGLRMAEGKECLTVLDFIGQAHQEYRFQDKFRALIGATKHSISYYVENGFSNLPRGTFIQLEKQAKEYIMRNLKQMSRNRRALIQKLQTFQQDTGLPLTVAHFVEHHGMTLVELYGGRTGKRYFRGMLAEAGLTALIEGEHEEYIRRLPSVLTINSRSWLTFLIDFIEKGKEATTADERRMLIMFYYTFHRAAPEKLGLSSIEEGVQRVLSCEAFRAELVDIFKYNLAHLRFVDKSNSFPYTFPLDIHCMYSIDQVLAAFGYWNAEQSPAFREGVKYFANEQTDIFFITLNKSDKDFSPSTLYEDYAINERLFHWQTQSRVSEHTATSQRYIHHRETGNRIALFVREYKEEHNYTSPFVFLGEADYVSHEGNKPMSFVWRLREEMPAKMVVVANKCIV
;
A
#
# COMPACT_ATOMS: atom_id res chain seq x y z
N MET A 1 8.60 24.52 19.98
CA MET A 1 7.59 24.25 18.93
C MET A 1 6.25 24.19 19.64
N TYR A 2 5.25 24.91 19.13
CA TYR A 2 3.90 24.97 19.70
C TYR A 2 2.91 24.56 18.60
N GLU A 3 2.01 23.64 18.92
CA GLU A 3 0.82 23.32 18.10
C GLU A 3 -0.45 23.75 18.85
N GLU A 4 -0.42 24.94 19.46
CA GLU A 4 -1.54 25.49 20.23
C GLU A 4 -1.86 26.93 19.80
N TYR A 5 -3.09 27.36 20.08
CA TYR A 5 -3.51 28.74 19.88
C TYR A 5 -2.81 29.66 20.90
N LEU A 6 -1.83 30.42 20.42
CA LEU A 6 -1.28 31.52 21.20
C LEU A 6 -2.31 32.66 21.26
N THR A 7 -2.62 33.12 22.47
CA THR A 7 -3.44 34.31 22.68
C THR A 7 -2.71 35.56 22.13
N MET A 8 -3.44 36.63 21.81
CA MET A 8 -2.84 37.89 21.36
C MET A 8 -1.73 38.40 22.31
N ASN A 9 -1.90 38.18 23.62
CA ASN A 9 -0.92 38.54 24.62
C ASN A 9 0.36 37.69 24.53
N GLU A 10 0.25 36.38 24.31
CA GLU A 10 1.40 35.48 24.17
C GLU A 10 2.19 35.75 22.88
N ILE A 11 1.51 36.06 21.77
CA ILE A 11 2.17 36.47 20.52
C ILE A 11 2.88 37.81 20.68
N SER A 12 2.26 38.77 21.38
CA SER A 12 2.86 40.09 21.62
C SER A 12 4.03 40.07 22.61
N ALA A 13 4.16 39.02 23.42
CA ALA A 13 5.25 38.84 24.37
C ALA A 13 6.50 38.18 23.75
N LEU A 14 6.39 37.65 22.52
CA LEU A 14 7.51 37.06 21.79
C LEU A 14 8.25 38.16 21.00
N ASP A 15 9.54 38.34 21.30
CA ASP A 15 10.40 39.28 20.58
C ASP A 15 10.71 38.75 19.16
N PRO A 16 10.27 39.43 18.08
CA PRO A 16 10.51 39.01 16.70
C PRO A 16 11.99 39.01 16.30
N ASP A 17 12.83 39.77 17.00
CA ASP A 17 14.28 39.83 16.75
C ASP A 17 15.01 38.62 17.35
N VAL A 18 14.38 37.92 18.30
CA VAL A 18 14.94 36.75 19.00
C VAL A 18 14.34 35.44 18.50
N TYR A 19 13.07 35.42 18.08
CA TYR A 19 12.35 34.20 17.69
C TYR A 19 11.76 34.27 16.28
N HIS A 20 12.00 33.23 15.48
CA HIS A 20 11.30 33.04 14.20
C HIS A 20 9.88 32.50 14.43
N ILE A 21 8.86 33.28 14.09
CA ILE A 21 7.44 32.90 14.27
C ILE A 21 6.91 32.25 13.00
N GLY A 22 6.72 30.94 13.01
CA GLY A 22 5.99 30.21 11.98
C GLY A 22 4.49 30.24 12.25
N THR A 23 3.67 30.60 11.26
CA THR A 23 2.21 30.54 11.36
C THR A 23 1.65 29.73 10.20
N GLU A 24 0.66 28.89 10.49
CA GLU A 24 -0.09 28.13 9.49
C GLU A 24 -1.57 28.49 9.54
N LYS A 25 -2.24 28.43 8.38
CA LYS A 25 -3.69 28.61 8.32
C LYS A 25 -4.38 27.33 8.79
N LEU A 26 -5.42 27.51 9.61
CA LEU A 26 -6.29 26.43 10.05
C LEU A 26 -6.98 25.75 8.87
N ASP A 27 -6.93 24.42 8.86
CA ASP A 27 -7.71 23.62 7.94
C ASP A 27 -9.17 23.55 8.37
N ALA A 28 -10.10 23.62 7.41
CA ALA A 28 -11.54 23.66 7.72
C ALA A 28 -12.05 22.35 8.34
N GLU A 29 -11.47 21.20 7.95
CA GLU A 29 -11.85 19.88 8.47
C GLU A 29 -11.26 19.67 9.88
N GLU A 30 -10.06 20.18 10.15
CA GLU A 30 -9.41 20.08 11.47
C GLU A 30 -9.88 21.14 12.48
N ALA A 31 -10.40 22.27 11.99
CA ALA A 31 -10.81 23.40 12.81
C ALA A 31 -11.82 23.03 13.88
N ARG A 32 -12.80 22.17 13.56
CA ARG A 32 -13.82 21.72 14.51
C ARG A 32 -13.16 21.14 15.78
N LYS A 33 -12.17 20.27 15.60
CA LYS A 33 -11.48 19.57 16.69
C LYS A 33 -10.63 20.55 17.50
N LEU A 34 -9.74 21.28 16.83
CA LEU A 34 -8.81 22.21 17.49
C LEU A 34 -9.56 23.31 18.28
N LEU A 35 -10.60 23.90 17.69
CA LEU A 35 -11.41 24.93 18.35
C LEU A 35 -12.22 24.36 19.51
N SER A 36 -12.75 23.13 19.40
CA SER A 36 -13.47 22.48 20.51
C SER A 36 -12.55 22.20 21.70
N THR A 37 -11.32 21.75 21.45
CA THR A 37 -10.31 21.53 22.50
C THR A 37 -9.95 22.84 23.19
N TYR A 38 -9.74 23.91 22.42
CA TYR A 38 -9.48 25.23 22.98
C TYR A 38 -10.65 25.75 23.82
N LEU A 39 -11.89 25.60 23.33
CA LEU A 39 -13.09 25.95 24.10
C LEU A 39 -13.16 25.15 25.41
N ALA A 40 -12.85 23.86 25.39
CA ALA A 40 -12.78 23.04 26.61
C ALA A 40 -11.72 23.53 27.61
N VAL A 41 -10.58 24.06 27.15
CA VAL A 41 -9.57 24.71 28.02
C VAL A 41 -10.13 26.00 28.63
N VAL A 42 -10.75 26.85 27.82
CA VAL A 42 -11.37 28.11 28.27
C VAL A 42 -12.47 27.84 29.29
N THR A 43 -13.39 26.91 28.98
CA THR A 43 -14.48 26.52 29.89
C THR A 43 -13.94 25.91 31.19
N ARG A 44 -12.91 25.05 31.14
CA ARG A 44 -12.26 24.53 32.36
C ARG A 44 -11.68 25.64 33.23
N ARG A 45 -11.00 26.63 32.63
CA ARG A 45 -10.48 27.80 33.36
C ARG A 45 -11.61 28.63 33.97
N ALA A 46 -12.68 28.90 33.21
CA ALA A 46 -13.85 29.63 33.70
C ALA A 46 -14.51 28.90 34.89
N LEU A 47 -14.77 27.60 34.77
CA LEU A 47 -15.37 26.79 35.84
C LEU A 47 -14.47 26.69 37.09
N LYS A 48 -13.14 26.70 36.92
CA LYS A 48 -12.20 26.76 38.04
C LYS A 48 -12.32 28.10 38.79
N ILE A 49 -12.35 29.22 38.07
CA ILE A 49 -12.51 30.56 38.66
C ILE A 49 -13.87 30.66 39.39
N VAL A 50 -14.96 30.18 38.77
CA VAL A 50 -16.29 30.14 39.39
C VAL A 50 -16.28 29.34 40.70
N ARG A 51 -15.60 28.18 40.72
CA ARG A 51 -15.43 27.39 41.94
C ARG A 51 -14.65 28.16 43.01
N GLU A 52 -13.54 28.80 42.65
CA GLU A 52 -12.69 29.55 43.59
C GLU A 52 -13.40 30.79 44.17
N GLN A 53 -14.42 31.32 43.48
CA GLN A 53 -15.20 32.49 43.89
C GLN A 53 -16.50 32.15 44.64
N THR A 54 -16.86 30.87 44.80
CA THR A 54 -18.16 30.44 45.36
C THR A 54 -17.98 29.54 46.58
N GLU A 55 -18.86 29.64 47.59
CA GLU A 55 -18.83 28.76 48.78
C GLU A 55 -19.07 27.27 48.42
N ASP A 56 -18.39 26.35 49.12
CA ASP A 56 -18.34 24.90 48.80
C ASP A 56 -19.71 24.22 48.63
N LYS A 57 -20.75 24.66 49.35
CA LYS A 57 -22.10 24.06 49.27
C LYS A 57 -22.87 24.45 48.01
N THR A 58 -22.52 25.58 47.37
CA THR A 58 -23.20 26.10 46.17
C THR A 58 -22.32 26.12 44.94
N ALA A 59 -21.04 25.77 45.07
CA ALA A 59 -20.07 25.79 43.98
C ALA A 59 -20.50 24.92 42.78
N VAL A 60 -21.03 23.72 43.02
CA VAL A 60 -21.49 22.81 41.96
C VAL A 60 -22.68 23.41 41.20
N LEU A 61 -23.67 23.97 41.91
CA LEU A 61 -24.82 24.65 41.31
C LEU A 61 -24.41 25.87 40.46
N ALA A 62 -23.44 26.66 40.95
CA ALA A 62 -22.90 27.79 40.19
C ALA A 62 -22.20 27.34 38.90
N GLN A 63 -21.42 26.26 38.97
CA GLN A 63 -20.77 25.66 37.80
C GLN A 63 -21.79 25.11 36.77
N ILE A 64 -22.86 24.44 37.22
CA ILE A 64 -23.95 23.96 36.35
C ILE A 64 -24.64 25.13 35.65
N ARG A 65 -24.95 26.22 36.36
CA ARG A 65 -25.53 27.43 35.78
C ARG A 65 -24.64 28.03 34.70
N THR A 66 -23.34 28.17 34.96
CA THR A 66 -22.37 28.64 33.96
C THR A 66 -22.33 27.73 32.72
N CYS A 67 -22.39 26.40 32.90
CA CYS A 67 -22.49 25.47 31.76
C CYS A 67 -23.78 25.69 30.96
N ASN A 68 -24.93 25.81 31.62
CA ASN A 68 -26.21 26.04 30.94
C ASN A 68 -26.26 27.42 30.22
N GLU A 69 -25.59 28.45 30.74
CA GLU A 69 -25.43 29.75 30.06
C GLU A 69 -24.56 29.64 28.78
N ILE A 70 -23.49 28.85 28.83
CA ILE A 70 -22.67 28.56 27.65
C ILE A 70 -23.50 27.81 26.61
N ILE A 71 -24.28 26.79 27.02
CA ILE A 71 -25.17 26.04 26.13
C ILE A 71 -26.28 26.93 25.54
N ALA A 72 -26.85 27.85 26.34
CA ALA A 72 -27.83 28.83 25.87
C ALA A 72 -27.29 29.75 24.78
N THR A 73 -26.01 30.12 24.86
CA THR A 73 -25.34 30.93 23.82
C THR A 73 -25.22 30.15 22.50
N LEU A 74 -25.15 28.82 22.55
CA LEU A 74 -25.09 27.94 21.37
C LEU A 74 -26.45 27.61 20.75
N LYS A 75 -27.57 28.00 21.40
CA LYS A 75 -28.94 27.68 20.99
C LYS A 75 -29.24 28.06 19.52
N GLY A 76 -28.74 29.21 19.06
CA GLY A 76 -28.97 29.69 17.69
C GLY A 76 -28.38 28.80 16.60
N THR A 77 -27.38 27.98 16.93
CA THR A 77 -26.67 27.10 15.98
C THR A 77 -27.13 25.64 16.06
N LEU A 78 -27.54 25.17 17.25
CA LEU A 78 -27.96 23.79 17.52
C LEU A 78 -29.45 23.52 17.19
N GLY A 79 -30.29 24.55 17.12
CA GLY A 79 -31.75 24.39 17.00
C GLY A 79 -32.42 24.01 18.33
N GLU A 80 -33.75 24.03 18.40
CA GLU A 80 -34.47 23.87 19.69
C GLU A 80 -34.46 22.45 20.25
N GLU A 81 -34.52 21.41 19.40
CA GLU A 81 -34.51 20.01 19.85
C GLU A 81 -33.16 19.64 20.48
N GLU A 82 -32.05 19.90 19.78
CA GLU A 82 -30.69 19.58 20.25
C GLU A 82 -30.30 20.42 21.48
N TYR A 83 -30.80 21.67 21.57
CA TYR A 83 -30.64 22.51 22.75
C TYR A 83 -31.29 21.91 24.00
N ASN A 84 -32.52 21.41 23.89
CA ASN A 84 -33.25 20.84 25.01
C ASN A 84 -32.63 19.52 25.50
N GLU A 85 -32.06 18.72 24.59
CA GLU A 85 -31.36 17.47 24.93
C GLU A 85 -30.03 17.68 25.67
N LEU A 86 -29.36 18.83 25.45
CA LEU A 86 -28.04 19.12 26.01
C LEU A 86 -28.06 19.84 27.38
N GLN A 87 -29.23 20.23 27.89
CA GLN A 87 -29.34 20.91 29.19
C GLN A 87 -28.94 19.98 30.34
N LEU A 88 -28.11 20.49 31.27
CA LEU A 88 -27.76 19.77 32.48
C LEU A 88 -28.85 19.93 33.54
N ASP A 89 -29.19 18.81 34.19
CA ASP A 89 -30.12 18.79 35.34
C ASP A 89 -29.53 19.58 36.52
N GLU A 90 -30.37 20.43 37.14
CA GLU A 90 -29.93 21.34 38.22
C GLU A 90 -29.58 20.63 39.54
N GLN A 91 -29.90 19.33 39.69
CA GLN A 91 -29.55 18.55 40.88
C GLN A 91 -28.07 18.10 40.89
N GLY A 92 -27.38 18.18 39.74
CA GLY A 92 -25.95 17.86 39.64
C GLY A 92 -25.61 16.40 39.88
N GLU A 93 -26.55 15.49 39.59
CA GLU A 93 -26.35 14.05 39.75
C GLU A 93 -25.70 13.43 38.51
N VAL A 94 -24.80 12.47 38.73
CA VAL A 94 -24.18 11.68 37.64
C VAL A 94 -24.93 10.35 37.53
N LEU A 95 -25.56 10.09 36.38
CA LEU A 95 -26.19 8.80 36.11
C LEU A 95 -25.11 7.72 36.02
N THR A 96 -25.17 6.72 36.92
CA THR A 96 -24.12 5.69 37.04
C THR A 96 -24.54 4.31 36.52
N HIS A 97 -25.84 4.03 36.41
CA HIS A 97 -26.35 2.74 35.95
C HIS A 97 -27.86 2.82 35.61
N VAL A 98 -28.30 1.98 34.67
CA VAL A 98 -29.71 1.75 34.33
C VAL A 98 -29.90 0.25 34.11
N TYR A 99 -30.91 -0.37 34.72
CA TYR A 99 -31.23 -1.79 34.48
C TYR A 99 -32.74 -2.04 34.47
N SER A 100 -33.16 -3.04 33.70
CA SER A 100 -34.57 -3.46 33.66
C SER A 100 -34.95 -4.25 34.93
N LYS A 101 -35.98 -3.78 35.63
CA LYS A 101 -36.54 -4.46 36.82
C LYS A 101 -37.43 -5.67 36.48
N LEU A 102 -37.84 -5.82 35.22
CA LEU A 102 -38.89 -6.76 34.83
C LEU A 102 -38.39 -8.20 34.56
N ASN A 103 -37.09 -8.45 34.43
CA ASN A 103 -36.54 -9.79 34.12
C ASN A 103 -35.17 -10.09 34.78
N SER A 104 -34.79 -9.40 35.86
CA SER A 104 -33.48 -9.61 36.50
C SER A 104 -33.60 -10.31 37.85
N ILE A 105 -32.86 -11.41 38.05
CA ILE A 105 -32.66 -12.09 39.36
C ILE A 105 -32.17 -11.11 40.44
N ARG A 106 -31.58 -9.98 40.02
CA ARG A 106 -31.08 -8.87 40.83
C ARG A 106 -32.17 -7.97 41.42
N ALA A 107 -33.43 -8.06 40.98
CA ALA A 107 -34.55 -7.34 41.61
C ALA A 107 -34.95 -7.92 42.99
N VAL A 108 -34.50 -9.15 43.30
CA VAL A 108 -34.87 -9.90 44.52
C VAL A 108 -33.74 -9.95 45.56
N ARG A 109 -32.49 -9.66 45.17
CA ARG A 109 -31.32 -9.61 46.07
C ARG A 109 -30.66 -8.25 45.98
N ASP A 110 -30.46 -7.60 47.13
CA ASP A 110 -29.81 -6.29 47.29
C ASP A 110 -28.28 -6.42 47.04
N THR A 111 -27.90 -6.78 45.81
CA THR A 111 -26.50 -6.97 45.40
C THR A 111 -25.90 -5.66 44.92
N LYS A 112 -24.73 -5.30 45.49
CA LYS A 112 -23.95 -4.10 45.13
C LYS A 112 -23.62 -4.11 43.63
N ILE A 113 -23.89 -3.01 42.94
CA ILE A 113 -23.67 -2.87 41.49
C ILE A 113 -22.17 -2.91 41.20
N VAL A 114 -21.78 -3.78 40.26
CA VAL A 114 -20.40 -3.94 39.80
C VAL A 114 -20.18 -2.96 38.65
N ARG A 115 -19.25 -2.03 38.83
CA ARG A 115 -18.74 -1.13 37.77
C ARG A 115 -17.22 -1.02 37.88
N PRO A 116 -16.52 -0.70 36.79
CA PRO A 116 -15.08 -0.39 36.81
C PRO A 116 -14.77 0.71 37.84
N ASP A 117 -13.60 0.65 38.48
CA ASP A 117 -13.19 1.63 39.48
C ASP A 117 -12.80 2.96 38.84
N THR A 118 -12.26 2.93 37.62
CA THR A 118 -12.00 4.13 36.83
C THR A 118 -13.26 4.56 36.07
N PRO A 119 -13.51 5.87 35.90
CA PRO A 119 -14.67 6.36 35.16
C PRO A 119 -14.70 5.81 33.72
N ILE A 120 -15.83 5.27 33.28
CA ILE A 120 -16.02 4.79 31.89
C ILE A 120 -16.12 5.92 30.86
N ALA A 121 -16.19 7.17 31.32
CA ALA A 121 -16.25 8.35 30.46
C ALA A 121 -14.91 9.10 30.34
N GLN A 122 -13.86 8.64 31.05
CA GLN A 122 -12.55 9.31 31.06
C GLN A 122 -11.44 8.29 30.82
N SER A 123 -10.48 8.64 29.98
CA SER A 123 -9.30 7.81 29.77
C SER A 123 -8.45 7.74 31.04
N SER A 124 -7.79 6.62 31.26
CA SER A 124 -6.97 6.38 32.45
C SER A 124 -5.73 5.56 32.10
N LEU A 125 -4.59 5.89 32.72
CA LEU A 125 -3.34 5.14 32.54
C LEU A 125 -3.15 4.18 33.72
N PHE A 126 -2.81 2.94 33.41
CA PHE A 126 -2.45 1.90 34.37
C PHE A 126 -0.97 1.58 34.19
N THR A 127 -0.17 1.83 35.23
CA THR A 127 1.29 1.62 35.24
C THR A 127 1.75 0.50 36.18
N GLY A 128 0.80 -0.07 36.95
CA GLY A 128 1.09 -1.06 37.99
C GLY A 128 1.54 -0.45 39.31
N ALA A 129 1.36 0.86 39.50
CA ALA A 129 1.68 1.54 40.75
C ALA A 129 0.74 1.10 41.89
N LYS A 130 1.25 1.02 43.12
CA LYS A 130 0.48 0.54 44.30
C LYS A 130 -0.75 1.38 44.66
N SER A 131 -0.79 2.65 44.23
CA SER A 131 -1.89 3.58 44.46
C SER A 131 -2.92 3.60 43.33
N GLU A 132 -2.71 2.86 42.24
CA GLU A 132 -3.62 2.77 41.10
C GLU A 132 -4.55 1.55 41.22
N PRO A 133 -5.75 1.60 40.61
CA PRO A 133 -6.62 0.43 40.51
C PRO A 133 -5.92 -0.72 39.77
N SER A 134 -6.12 -1.95 40.24
CA SER A 134 -5.55 -3.13 39.59
C SER A 134 -6.21 -3.37 38.23
N MET A 135 -5.39 -3.49 37.18
CA MET A 135 -5.87 -3.82 35.83
C MET A 135 -6.71 -5.11 35.83
N LEU A 136 -6.31 -6.15 36.56
CA LEU A 136 -7.07 -7.39 36.66
C LEU A 136 -8.50 -7.16 37.18
N LEU A 137 -8.63 -6.43 38.30
CA LEU A 137 -9.95 -6.13 38.89
C LEU A 137 -10.80 -5.28 37.94
N GLU A 138 -10.15 -4.36 37.24
CA GLU A 138 -10.81 -3.52 36.24
C GLU A 138 -11.36 -4.36 35.09
N LEU A 139 -10.56 -5.24 34.48
CA LEU A 139 -11.00 -6.14 33.41
C LEU A 139 -12.14 -7.06 33.88
N GLN A 140 -12.09 -7.58 35.10
CA GLN A 140 -13.18 -8.39 35.66
C GLN A 140 -14.51 -7.62 35.69
N LYS A 141 -14.47 -6.32 36.03
CA LYS A 141 -15.65 -5.45 36.08
C LYS A 141 -16.12 -5.04 34.68
N GLU A 142 -15.18 -4.79 33.77
CA GLU A 142 -15.46 -4.47 32.37
C GLU A 142 -16.18 -5.65 31.68
N ILE A 143 -15.72 -6.89 31.87
CA ILE A 143 -16.35 -8.11 31.30
C ILE A 143 -17.83 -8.23 31.69
N VAL A 144 -18.16 -7.99 32.97
CA VAL A 144 -19.52 -8.17 33.48
C VAL A 144 -20.48 -7.05 33.04
N THR A 145 -19.95 -5.95 32.51
CA THR A 145 -20.71 -4.75 32.13
C THR A 145 -20.70 -4.46 30.64
N ALA A 146 -20.09 -5.34 29.84
CA ALA A 146 -20.05 -5.25 28.38
C ALA A 146 -21.24 -6.01 27.75
N ASP A 147 -21.60 -5.63 26.53
CA ASP A 147 -22.56 -6.33 25.68
C ASP A 147 -21.84 -7.26 24.68
N ARG A 148 -20.67 -6.80 24.16
CA ARG A 148 -19.75 -7.58 23.31
C ARG A 148 -18.29 -7.34 23.73
N ILE A 149 -17.45 -8.37 23.61
CA ILE A 149 -16.03 -8.30 23.95
C ILE A 149 -15.17 -8.74 22.76
N ASP A 150 -14.21 -7.90 22.40
CA ASP A 150 -13.24 -8.16 21.34
C ASP A 150 -11.80 -8.08 21.89
N TRP A 151 -11.07 -9.19 21.85
CA TRP A 151 -9.72 -9.30 22.38
C TRP A 151 -8.70 -9.60 21.29
N LEU A 152 -7.70 -8.74 21.14
CA LEU A 152 -6.55 -8.91 20.26
C LEU A 152 -5.31 -9.07 21.13
N VAL A 153 -4.86 -10.30 21.35
CA VAL A 153 -3.77 -10.57 22.30
C VAL A 153 -2.73 -11.50 21.68
N SER A 154 -1.48 -11.02 21.63
CA SER A 154 -0.38 -11.75 21.01
C SER A 154 -0.10 -13.12 21.62
N PHE A 155 -0.24 -13.29 22.94
CA PHE A 155 -0.24 -14.63 23.53
C PHE A 155 -1.15 -14.75 24.75
N ILE A 156 -1.68 -15.96 24.92
CA ILE A 156 -2.63 -16.27 25.99
C ILE A 156 -2.06 -17.40 26.85
N LYS A 157 -1.75 -17.09 28.13
CA LYS A 157 -1.34 -18.07 29.13
C LYS A 157 -2.53 -18.51 29.97
N PHE A 158 -2.63 -19.81 30.25
CA PHE A 158 -3.69 -20.35 31.12
C PHE A 158 -3.63 -19.73 32.52
N SER A 159 -2.43 -19.39 32.99
CA SER A 159 -2.21 -18.73 34.29
C SER A 159 -2.85 -17.35 34.42
N GLY A 160 -2.98 -16.61 33.31
CA GLY A 160 -3.70 -15.34 33.23
C GLY A 160 -5.19 -15.56 33.01
N LEU A 161 -5.55 -16.39 32.02
CA LEU A 161 -6.95 -16.69 31.67
C LEU A 161 -7.78 -17.17 32.88
N ARG A 162 -7.21 -18.06 33.72
CA ARG A 162 -7.92 -18.61 34.89
C ARG A 162 -8.43 -17.54 35.87
N LEU A 163 -7.83 -16.34 35.85
CA LEU A 163 -8.22 -15.22 36.72
C LEU A 163 -9.49 -14.50 36.22
N LEU A 164 -9.84 -14.67 34.95
CA LEU A 164 -11.00 -14.03 34.30
C LEU A 164 -12.07 -15.04 33.88
N LEU A 165 -11.78 -16.34 33.96
CA LEU A 165 -12.62 -17.40 33.39
C LEU A 165 -14.03 -17.43 33.98
N GLU A 166 -14.18 -17.17 35.28
CA GLU A 166 -15.50 -17.12 35.94
C GLU A 166 -16.37 -15.99 35.37
N GLN A 167 -15.80 -14.79 35.19
CA GLN A 167 -16.51 -13.64 34.64
C GLN A 167 -16.86 -13.86 33.17
N LEU A 168 -15.95 -14.45 32.38
CA LEU A 168 -16.20 -14.80 30.98
C LEU A 168 -17.31 -15.84 30.84
N GLN A 169 -17.35 -16.84 31.71
CA GLN A 169 -18.44 -17.83 31.75
C GLN A 169 -19.78 -17.18 32.06
N GLN A 170 -19.82 -16.26 33.03
CA GLN A 170 -21.05 -15.52 33.36
C GLN A 170 -21.51 -14.63 32.20
N PHE A 171 -20.58 -13.90 31.57
CA PHE A 171 -20.85 -13.02 30.43
C PHE A 171 -21.41 -13.79 29.23
N THR A 172 -20.71 -14.83 28.80
CA THR A 172 -21.09 -15.63 27.64
C THR A 172 -22.39 -16.42 27.85
N ALA A 173 -22.60 -16.99 29.06
CA ALA A 173 -23.85 -17.65 29.41
C ALA A 173 -25.04 -16.67 29.50
N GLY A 174 -24.77 -15.39 29.79
CA GLY A 174 -25.75 -14.31 29.78
C GLY A 174 -26.16 -13.83 28.38
N GLY A 175 -25.58 -14.40 27.31
CA GLY A 175 -25.85 -14.01 25.92
C GLY A 175 -24.81 -13.09 25.29
N GLY A 176 -23.80 -12.66 26.05
CA GLY A 176 -22.71 -11.81 25.54
C GLY A 176 -21.83 -12.52 24.52
N GLN A 177 -21.36 -11.80 23.50
CA GLN A 177 -20.49 -12.34 22.45
C GLN A 177 -19.02 -12.05 22.72
N LEU A 178 -18.15 -13.07 22.58
CA LEU A 178 -16.71 -12.97 22.78
C LEU A 178 -15.96 -13.32 21.50
N ARG A 179 -15.16 -12.39 20.97
CA ARG A 179 -14.28 -12.60 19.80
C ARG A 179 -12.82 -12.45 20.20
N ILE A 180 -11.98 -13.42 19.82
CA ILE A 180 -10.57 -13.45 20.22
C ILE A 180 -9.68 -13.67 19.00
N ILE A 181 -8.72 -12.77 18.79
CA ILE A 181 -7.64 -12.92 17.83
C ILE A 181 -6.34 -13.19 18.59
N THR A 182 -5.61 -14.22 18.19
CA THR A 182 -4.30 -14.55 18.77
C THR A 182 -3.36 -15.19 17.75
N THR A 183 -2.12 -15.46 18.15
CA THR A 183 -1.09 -16.07 17.29
C THR A 183 -0.31 -17.15 18.04
N THR A 184 0.30 -18.06 17.28
CA THR A 184 1.28 -19.04 17.79
C THR A 184 2.72 -18.50 17.78
N TYR A 185 2.92 -17.22 17.41
CA TYR A 185 4.21 -16.54 17.43
C TYR A 185 4.90 -16.63 18.81
N MET A 186 6.21 -16.91 18.83
CA MET A 186 7.05 -17.18 20.02
C MET A 186 6.66 -18.39 20.89
N GLU A 187 5.72 -19.25 20.47
CA GLU A 187 5.27 -20.43 21.23
C GLU A 187 4.77 -20.08 22.65
N ALA A 188 4.35 -18.83 22.87
CA ALA A 188 3.97 -18.33 24.18
C ALA A 188 2.49 -18.57 24.54
N THR A 189 1.65 -18.97 23.59
CA THR A 189 0.24 -19.30 23.86
C THR A 189 0.08 -20.73 24.36
N ASP A 190 -0.65 -20.93 25.46
CA ASP A 190 -0.89 -22.27 26.00
C ASP A 190 -2.08 -22.94 25.29
N LEU A 191 -1.87 -24.15 24.75
CA LEU A 191 -2.94 -24.97 24.15
C LEU A 191 -4.18 -25.07 25.05
N LYS A 192 -3.95 -25.30 26.34
CA LYS A 192 -5.01 -25.41 27.35
C LYS A 192 -5.86 -24.14 27.43
N ALA A 193 -5.26 -22.96 27.26
CA ALA A 193 -6.02 -21.71 27.34
C ALA A 193 -7.00 -21.58 26.18
N ILE A 194 -6.56 -21.89 24.96
CA ILE A 194 -7.42 -21.87 23.76
C ILE A 194 -8.55 -22.90 23.88
N THR A 195 -8.25 -24.12 24.36
CA THR A 195 -9.26 -25.16 24.56
C THR A 195 -10.29 -24.80 25.63
N GLU A 196 -9.94 -24.06 26.68
CA GLU A 196 -10.92 -23.61 27.68
C GLU A 196 -11.76 -22.44 27.16
N LEU A 197 -11.18 -21.51 26.40
CA LEU A 197 -11.92 -20.42 25.76
C LEU A 197 -12.94 -20.95 24.74
N SER A 198 -12.57 -21.95 23.94
CA SER A 198 -13.46 -22.50 22.91
C SER A 198 -14.67 -23.24 23.48
N LYS A 199 -14.67 -23.59 24.78
CA LYS A 199 -15.82 -24.21 25.46
C LYS A 199 -16.88 -23.21 25.89
N LEU A 200 -16.56 -21.92 25.86
CA LEU A 200 -17.50 -20.87 26.27
C LEU A 200 -18.57 -20.68 25.17
N PRO A 201 -19.86 -20.53 25.53
CA PRO A 201 -20.89 -20.22 24.55
C PRO A 201 -20.61 -18.87 23.87
N ASN A 202 -21.18 -18.63 22.68
CA ASN A 202 -21.05 -17.36 21.95
C ASN A 202 -19.61 -16.85 21.78
N THR A 203 -18.64 -17.76 21.71
CA THR A 203 -17.20 -17.43 21.63
C THR A 203 -16.63 -17.85 20.29
N GLU A 204 -15.94 -16.93 19.62
CA GLU A 204 -15.23 -17.19 18.37
C GLU A 204 -13.74 -16.87 18.56
N ILE A 205 -12.88 -17.76 18.07
CA ILE A 205 -11.42 -17.63 18.18
C ILE A 205 -10.82 -17.72 16.79
N GLN A 206 -9.99 -16.75 16.42
CA GLN A 206 -9.18 -16.78 15.22
C GLN A 206 -7.69 -16.80 15.59
N ILE A 207 -6.93 -17.66 14.89
CA ILE A 207 -5.52 -17.91 15.18
C ILE A 207 -4.71 -17.75 13.90
N SER A 208 -3.65 -16.94 13.97
CA SER A 208 -2.54 -16.99 13.00
C SER A 208 -1.53 -18.06 13.43
N TYR A 209 -1.31 -19.04 12.55
CA TYR A 209 -0.36 -20.13 12.74
C TYR A 209 1.03 -19.85 12.15
N ASP A 210 1.24 -18.68 11.54
CA ASP A 210 2.52 -18.33 10.93
C ASP A 210 3.50 -17.85 12.01
N THR A 211 4.58 -18.60 12.19
CA THR A 211 5.62 -18.29 13.19
C THR A 211 6.73 -17.39 12.63
N LYS A 212 6.74 -17.07 11.34
CA LYS A 212 7.84 -16.36 10.65
C LYS A 212 7.42 -14.99 10.10
N VAL A 213 6.17 -14.83 9.65
CA VAL A 213 5.72 -13.63 8.90
C VAL A 213 4.93 -12.66 9.80
N THR A 214 3.93 -13.11 10.55
CA THR A 214 3.15 -12.23 11.43
C THR A 214 3.86 -11.97 12.76
N ARG A 215 4.29 -10.73 12.96
CA ARG A 215 4.71 -10.22 14.28
C ARG A 215 3.53 -9.49 14.92
N LEU A 216 2.41 -10.18 15.14
CA LEU A 216 1.29 -9.60 15.86
C LEU A 216 1.70 -9.43 17.33
N HIS A 217 2.09 -8.22 17.70
CA HIS A 217 2.40 -7.83 19.07
C HIS A 217 1.39 -6.82 19.65
N ALA A 218 0.19 -6.74 19.08
CA ALA A 218 -0.88 -5.97 19.69
C ALA A 218 -1.39 -6.65 20.99
N LYS A 219 -1.74 -5.83 21.98
CA LYS A 219 -2.51 -6.25 23.16
C LYS A 219 -3.60 -5.23 23.37
N THR A 220 -4.82 -5.64 23.03
CA THR A 220 -5.99 -4.78 23.08
C THR A 220 -7.18 -5.55 23.59
N TYR A 221 -7.88 -4.96 24.56
CA TYR A 221 -9.11 -5.50 25.14
C TYR A 221 -10.22 -4.47 24.95
N ILE A 222 -11.23 -4.78 24.14
CA ILE A 222 -12.34 -3.88 23.82
C ILE A 222 -13.62 -4.41 24.47
N PHE A 223 -14.35 -3.53 25.12
CA PHE A 223 -15.59 -3.80 25.83
C PHE A 223 -16.69 -2.90 25.27
N HIS A 224 -17.45 -3.45 24.34
CA HIS A 224 -18.53 -2.77 23.63
C HIS A 224 -19.76 -2.61 24.52
N ARG A 225 -20.36 -1.43 24.45
CA ARG A 225 -21.63 -1.13 25.13
C ARG A 225 -22.57 -0.40 24.19
N ASP A 226 -23.79 -0.91 24.05
CA ASP A 226 -24.81 -0.33 23.17
C ASP A 226 -25.22 1.09 23.60
N THR A 227 -24.91 1.45 24.85
CA THR A 227 -25.13 2.78 25.44
C THR A 227 -24.17 3.88 24.95
N GLY A 228 -23.18 3.58 24.11
CA GLY A 228 -22.18 4.56 23.65
C GLY A 228 -21.14 4.92 24.72
N PHE A 229 -20.75 3.92 25.53
CA PHE A 229 -19.69 3.99 26.55
C PHE A 229 -18.70 2.83 26.36
N THR A 230 -18.36 2.53 25.11
CA THR A 230 -17.36 1.51 24.79
C THR A 230 -16.00 1.94 25.36
N THR A 231 -15.27 0.96 25.88
CA THR A 231 -13.94 1.15 26.48
C THR A 231 -12.94 0.20 25.83
N ALA A 232 -11.71 0.67 25.61
CA ALA A 232 -10.62 -0.15 25.09
C ALA A 232 -9.36 0.03 25.93
N TYR A 233 -8.67 -1.07 26.22
CA TYR A 233 -7.39 -1.08 26.92
C TYR A 233 -6.30 -1.42 25.91
N VAL A 234 -5.37 -0.50 25.68
CA VAL A 234 -4.25 -0.68 24.75
C VAL A 234 -2.94 -0.53 25.51
N GLY A 235 -2.05 -1.52 25.39
CA GLY A 235 -0.80 -1.48 26.15
C GLY A 235 0.11 -2.67 25.93
N SER A 236 0.98 -2.91 26.91
CA SER A 236 1.98 -3.98 26.88
C SER A 236 1.50 -5.30 27.51
N SER A 237 0.34 -5.31 28.19
CA SER A 237 -0.14 -6.47 28.95
C SER A 237 -0.79 -7.56 28.11
N ASN A 238 -0.11 -8.70 27.99
CA ASN A 238 -0.69 -9.94 27.49
C ASN A 238 -1.57 -10.64 28.54
N LEU A 239 -2.36 -11.63 28.12
CA LEU A 239 -3.20 -12.42 29.03
C LEU A 239 -2.36 -13.44 29.81
N SER A 240 -1.62 -12.96 30.81
CA SER A 240 -0.75 -13.75 31.68
C SER A 240 -0.80 -13.23 33.12
N ASN A 241 -0.50 -14.09 34.09
CA ASN A 241 -0.54 -13.69 35.50
C ASN A 241 0.39 -12.50 35.80
N PRO A 242 1.68 -12.49 35.42
CA PRO A 242 2.56 -11.37 35.71
C PRO A 242 2.07 -10.06 35.11
N ALA A 243 1.63 -10.07 33.85
CA ALA A 243 1.18 -8.86 33.15
C ALA A 243 -0.09 -8.24 33.77
N LEU A 244 -1.01 -9.05 34.30
CA LEU A 244 -2.28 -8.56 34.85
C LEU A 244 -2.20 -8.15 36.34
N THR A 245 -1.20 -8.65 37.09
CA THR A 245 -1.14 -8.43 38.55
C THR A 245 0.03 -7.60 39.04
N SER A 246 1.26 -7.92 38.63
CA SER A 246 2.48 -7.43 39.28
C SER A 246 3.55 -6.89 38.32
N GLY A 247 3.29 -6.95 37.02
CA GLY A 247 4.17 -6.42 35.99
C GLY A 247 4.15 -4.90 35.96
N MET A 248 5.30 -4.29 35.68
CA MET A 248 5.40 -2.88 35.32
C MET A 248 4.97 -2.73 33.86
N GLU A 249 3.67 -2.63 33.66
CA GLU A 249 3.04 -2.59 32.34
C GLU A 249 2.36 -1.23 32.16
N TRP A 250 2.38 -0.70 30.94
CA TRP A 250 1.66 0.54 30.62
C TRP A 250 0.43 0.17 29.80
N ASN A 251 -0.75 0.42 30.34
CA ASN A 251 -2.01 0.24 29.63
C ASN A 251 -2.82 1.52 29.70
N LEU A 252 -3.19 2.04 28.54
CA LEU A 252 -4.10 3.17 28.42
C LEU A 252 -5.52 2.64 28.22
N LYS A 253 -6.41 2.96 29.16
CA LYS A 253 -7.86 2.88 28.96
C LYS A 253 -8.27 4.09 28.12
N VAL A 254 -8.79 3.83 26.94
CA VAL A 254 -9.43 4.80 26.05
C VAL A 254 -10.94 4.61 26.17
N THR A 255 -11.68 5.71 26.21
CA THR A 255 -13.14 5.67 26.33
C THR A 255 -13.79 6.42 25.18
N GLU A 256 -14.99 5.97 24.77
CA GLU A 256 -15.75 6.59 23.68
C GLU A 256 -16.06 8.07 23.91
N LYS A 257 -16.34 8.46 25.16
CA LYS A 257 -16.67 9.85 25.52
C LYS A 257 -15.46 10.79 25.49
N ASP A 258 -14.27 10.27 25.76
CA ASP A 258 -13.04 11.09 25.80
C ASP A 258 -12.31 11.11 24.46
N SER A 259 -12.37 10.03 23.69
CA SER A 259 -11.60 9.89 22.45
C SER A 259 -12.28 8.95 21.43
N LEU A 260 -13.45 9.36 20.94
CA LEU A 260 -14.21 8.64 19.92
C LEU A 260 -13.38 8.26 18.69
N ASP A 261 -12.58 9.18 18.15
CA ASP A 261 -11.74 8.94 16.96
C ASP A 261 -10.75 7.78 17.18
N VAL A 262 -10.13 7.73 18.37
CA VAL A 262 -9.14 6.71 18.72
C VAL A 262 -9.81 5.35 18.89
N LEU A 263 -10.99 5.34 19.52
CA LEU A 263 -11.75 4.10 19.71
C LEU A 263 -12.20 3.50 18.37
N ARG A 264 -12.76 4.33 17.48
CA ARG A 264 -13.13 3.91 16.12
C ARG A 264 -11.95 3.35 15.34
N LYS A 265 -10.77 3.94 15.48
CA LYS A 265 -9.53 3.40 14.88
C LYS A 265 -9.19 2.02 15.43
N ILE A 266 -9.29 1.83 16.75
CA ILE A 266 -9.03 0.53 17.40
C ILE A 266 -10.01 -0.53 16.88
N GLU A 267 -11.30 -0.20 16.79
CA GLU A 267 -12.34 -1.09 16.28
C GLU A 267 -12.14 -1.45 14.80
N ALA A 268 -11.89 -0.47 13.95
CA ALA A 268 -11.60 -0.70 12.52
C ALA A 268 -10.36 -1.59 12.34
N THR A 269 -9.33 -1.40 13.17
CA THR A 269 -8.12 -2.23 13.16
C THR A 269 -8.42 -3.67 13.59
N PHE A 270 -9.27 -3.84 14.61
CA PHE A 270 -9.71 -5.16 15.05
C PHE A 270 -10.50 -5.88 13.94
N GLU A 271 -11.46 -5.21 13.29
CA GLU A 271 -12.24 -5.78 12.20
C GLU A 271 -11.41 -6.16 10.98
N SER A 272 -10.39 -5.36 10.63
CA SER A 272 -9.46 -5.71 9.56
C SER A 272 -8.74 -7.02 9.86
N TYR A 273 -8.17 -7.18 11.08
CA TYR A 273 -7.54 -8.44 11.47
C TYR A 273 -8.53 -9.60 11.57
N TRP A 274 -9.75 -9.37 12.06
CA TRP A 274 -10.79 -10.38 12.18
C TRP A 274 -11.25 -10.93 10.83
N ASN A 275 -11.10 -10.14 9.76
CA ASN A 275 -11.49 -10.53 8.40
C ASN A 275 -10.29 -10.82 7.50
N ASP A 276 -9.07 -10.78 8.03
CA ASP A 276 -7.86 -11.13 7.31
C ASP A 276 -7.74 -12.65 7.21
N ARG A 277 -7.40 -13.11 5.99
CA ARG A 277 -7.28 -14.54 5.65
C ARG A 277 -6.13 -15.23 6.40
N GLU A 278 -5.18 -14.48 6.92
CA GLU A 278 -4.09 -15.00 7.76
C GLU A 278 -4.60 -15.57 9.10
N PHE A 279 -5.70 -15.02 9.61
CA PHE A 279 -6.33 -15.48 10.83
C PHE A 279 -7.43 -16.50 10.52
N THR A 280 -7.17 -17.75 10.92
CA THR A 280 -8.10 -18.86 10.64
C THR A 280 -8.96 -19.16 11.85
N ARG A 281 -10.26 -19.38 11.61
CA ARG A 281 -11.22 -19.73 12.68
C ARG A 281 -10.84 -21.07 13.31
N TYR A 282 -10.65 -21.07 14.62
CA TYR A 282 -10.42 -22.28 15.40
C TYR A 282 -11.76 -22.87 15.85
N VAL A 283 -11.91 -24.18 15.66
CA VAL A 283 -13.09 -24.96 16.08
C VAL A 283 -12.58 -26.16 16.85
N ALA A 284 -13.01 -26.32 18.11
CA ALA A 284 -12.46 -27.32 19.01
C ALA A 284 -12.90 -28.75 18.64
N GLU A 285 -14.05 -28.88 17.98
CA GLU A 285 -14.62 -30.12 17.49
C GLU A 285 -13.93 -30.61 16.20
N ASP A 286 -13.15 -29.76 15.53
CA ASP A 286 -12.40 -30.11 14.33
C ASP A 286 -11.02 -30.68 14.70
N GLU A 287 -10.84 -31.98 14.52
CA GLU A 287 -9.57 -32.67 14.80
C GLU A 287 -8.39 -32.09 14.01
N GLY A 288 -8.64 -31.56 12.81
CA GLY A 288 -7.63 -30.91 11.97
C GLY A 288 -7.11 -29.62 12.59
N HIS A 289 -8.00 -28.76 13.12
CA HIS A 289 -7.62 -27.52 13.80
C HIS A 289 -6.84 -27.79 15.10
N VAL A 290 -7.26 -28.80 15.87
CA VAL A 290 -6.56 -29.20 17.10
C VAL A 290 -5.15 -29.72 16.78
N ALA A 291 -5.00 -30.53 15.73
CA ALA A 291 -3.70 -31.03 15.28
C ALA A 291 -2.79 -29.90 14.79
N GLN A 292 -3.33 -28.95 14.01
CA GLN A 292 -2.61 -27.79 13.50
C GLN A 292 -2.05 -26.92 14.64
N LEU A 293 -2.87 -26.60 15.64
CA LEU A 293 -2.44 -25.81 16.81
C LEU A 293 -1.36 -26.53 17.62
N LYS A 294 -1.53 -27.83 17.87
CA LYS A 294 -0.52 -28.65 18.57
C LYS A 294 0.82 -28.68 17.82
N ALA A 295 0.79 -28.81 16.50
CA ALA A 295 1.99 -28.82 15.68
C ALA A 295 2.69 -27.46 15.68
N ALA A 296 1.93 -26.36 15.55
CA ALA A 296 2.47 -25.00 15.54
C ALA A 296 3.19 -24.64 16.85
N LEU A 297 2.70 -25.14 17.99
CA LEU A 297 3.27 -24.88 19.32
C LEU A 297 4.45 -25.81 19.70
N ASN A 298 4.70 -26.90 18.94
CA ASN A 298 5.70 -27.93 19.27
C ASN A 298 6.91 -27.96 18.31
N ARG A 299 7.14 -26.92 17.50
CA ARG A 299 8.10 -26.91 16.37
C ARG A 299 9.57 -27.12 16.72
N LYS A 300 9.95 -27.15 18.01
CA LYS A 300 11.33 -27.47 18.44
C LYS A 300 11.76 -28.94 18.36
N LYS A 301 10.91 -29.90 17.94
CA LYS A 301 11.30 -31.33 17.97
C LYS A 301 11.29 -32.11 16.66
N ASP A 302 10.60 -31.70 15.60
CA ASP A 302 10.61 -32.45 14.34
C ASP A 302 10.68 -31.52 13.12
N GLN A 303 11.83 -31.57 12.42
CA GLN A 303 12.04 -30.92 11.12
C GLN A 303 11.38 -31.67 9.96
N SER A 304 10.62 -32.74 10.23
CA SER A 304 9.96 -33.55 9.22
C SER A 304 8.49 -33.69 9.56
N ASN A 305 7.66 -32.74 9.10
CA ASN A 305 6.29 -33.06 8.71
C ASN A 305 5.76 -31.98 7.77
N HIS A 306 5.63 -32.37 6.51
CA HIS A 306 4.99 -31.61 5.44
C HIS A 306 3.49 -31.54 5.70
N PHE A 307 2.96 -30.34 5.95
CA PHE A 307 1.51 -30.12 6.02
C PHE A 307 1.02 -29.32 4.81
N HIS A 308 -0.17 -29.70 4.37
CA HIS A 308 -1.02 -29.03 3.37
C HIS A 308 -1.36 -27.59 3.82
N LEU A 309 -0.46 -26.63 3.57
CA LEU A 309 -0.84 -25.22 3.52
C LEU A 309 -1.48 -24.97 2.15
N ASP A 310 -2.75 -24.55 2.15
CA ASP A 310 -3.38 -24.06 0.94
C ASP A 310 -2.74 -22.70 0.59
N ILE A 311 -1.70 -22.74 -0.24
CA ILE A 311 -1.00 -21.52 -0.67
C ILE A 311 -2.00 -20.70 -1.49
N GLN A 312 -2.21 -19.44 -1.10
CA GLN A 312 -3.02 -18.45 -1.81
C GLN A 312 -2.15 -17.29 -2.28
N PRO A 313 -2.44 -16.67 -3.43
CA PRO A 313 -1.65 -15.54 -3.91
C PRO A 313 -1.93 -14.30 -3.05
N TYR A 314 -0.87 -13.57 -2.69
CA TYR A 314 -0.96 -12.24 -2.08
C TYR A 314 -1.58 -11.22 -3.05
N ASP A 315 -2.11 -10.10 -2.58
CA ASP A 315 -2.83 -9.16 -3.47
C ASP A 315 -1.94 -8.54 -4.55
N TYR A 316 -0.66 -8.28 -4.26
CA TYR A 316 0.27 -7.83 -5.31
C TYR A 316 0.52 -8.93 -6.36
N GLN A 317 0.52 -10.20 -5.96
CA GLN A 317 0.59 -11.33 -6.90
C GLN A 317 -0.70 -11.43 -7.71
N LYS A 318 -1.87 -11.18 -7.09
CA LYS A 318 -3.15 -11.08 -7.81
C LYS A 318 -3.11 -9.94 -8.82
N GLU A 319 -2.60 -8.77 -8.46
CA GLU A 319 -2.43 -7.62 -9.38
C GLU A 319 -1.55 -8.01 -10.58
N VAL A 320 -0.42 -8.69 -10.34
CA VAL A 320 0.43 -9.20 -11.43
C VAL A 320 -0.33 -10.21 -12.30
N LEU A 321 -1.09 -11.14 -11.69
CA LEU A 321 -1.88 -12.12 -12.43
C LEU A 321 -3.04 -11.46 -13.22
N GLU A 322 -3.61 -10.36 -12.73
CA GLU A 322 -4.61 -9.55 -13.44
C GLU A 322 -3.99 -8.82 -14.64
N GLN A 323 -2.78 -8.26 -14.47
CA GLN A 323 -2.02 -7.63 -15.55
C GLN A 323 -1.65 -8.64 -16.65
N LEU A 324 -1.16 -9.83 -16.29
CA LEU A 324 -0.92 -10.92 -17.24
C LEU A 324 -2.20 -11.32 -18.00
N ASN A 325 -3.32 -11.39 -17.29
CA ASN A 325 -4.61 -11.71 -17.92
C ASN A 325 -5.07 -10.59 -18.87
N ALA A 326 -4.82 -9.33 -18.52
CA ALA A 326 -5.11 -8.18 -19.38
C ALA A 326 -4.26 -8.21 -20.66
N GLU A 327 -2.95 -8.46 -20.56
CA GLU A 327 -2.07 -8.58 -21.74
C GLU A 327 -2.57 -9.66 -22.72
N ARG A 328 -2.98 -10.80 -22.20
CA ARG A 328 -3.45 -11.93 -23.03
C ARG A 328 -4.84 -11.72 -23.61
N THR A 329 -5.76 -11.16 -22.82
CA THR A 329 -7.18 -11.03 -23.20
C THR A 329 -7.43 -9.79 -24.05
N LEU A 330 -6.81 -8.66 -23.71
CA LEU A 330 -7.04 -7.37 -24.37
C LEU A 330 -6.13 -7.19 -25.59
N TYR A 331 -4.85 -7.56 -25.47
CA TYR A 331 -3.84 -7.30 -26.50
C TYR A 331 -3.43 -8.55 -27.28
N GLY A 332 -3.90 -9.74 -26.87
CA GLY A 332 -3.50 -11.01 -27.49
C GLY A 332 -2.02 -11.34 -27.28
N ARG A 333 -1.34 -10.66 -26.35
CA ARG A 333 0.08 -10.84 -26.09
C ARG A 333 0.29 -12.03 -25.17
N THR A 334 0.74 -13.14 -25.74
CA THR A 334 1.00 -14.39 -25.01
C THR A 334 2.45 -14.59 -24.59
N ARG A 335 3.33 -13.69 -25.03
CA ARG A 335 4.72 -13.60 -24.60
C ARG A 335 4.80 -12.47 -23.57
N ASN A 336 4.92 -12.82 -22.30
CA ASN A 336 4.87 -11.84 -21.20
C ASN A 336 6.17 -11.86 -20.38
N LEU A 337 6.68 -10.67 -20.05
CA LEU A 337 7.82 -10.49 -19.15
C LEU A 337 7.36 -9.93 -17.81
N ILE A 338 7.70 -10.62 -16.72
CA ILE A 338 7.51 -10.11 -15.35
C ILE A 338 8.86 -9.65 -14.82
N VAL A 339 8.89 -8.39 -14.37
CA VAL A 339 10.02 -7.79 -13.68
C VAL A 339 9.75 -7.78 -12.18
N ALA A 340 10.53 -8.49 -11.39
CA ALA A 340 10.24 -8.67 -9.98
C ALA A 340 11.53 -8.86 -9.18
N ALA A 341 11.69 -8.08 -8.11
CA ALA A 341 12.87 -8.15 -7.25
C ALA A 341 13.12 -9.59 -6.72
N THR A 342 14.37 -9.94 -6.43
CA THR A 342 14.66 -11.28 -5.92
C THR A 342 14.03 -11.47 -4.54
N GLY A 343 13.29 -12.57 -4.34
CA GLY A 343 12.63 -12.90 -3.06
C GLY A 343 11.12 -12.61 -3.03
N VAL A 344 10.56 -11.93 -4.03
CA VAL A 344 9.12 -11.56 -4.05
C VAL A 344 8.17 -12.65 -4.55
N GLY A 345 8.65 -13.89 -4.68
CA GLY A 345 7.83 -15.04 -5.10
C GLY A 345 7.57 -15.15 -6.61
N LYS A 346 8.55 -14.84 -7.47
CA LYS A 346 8.47 -15.03 -8.94
C LYS A 346 7.92 -16.42 -9.33
N THR A 347 8.43 -17.45 -8.67
CA THR A 347 8.01 -18.85 -8.83
C THR A 347 6.56 -19.09 -8.39
N VAL A 348 6.09 -18.42 -7.34
CA VAL A 348 4.71 -18.55 -6.85
C VAL A 348 3.74 -17.96 -7.88
N ILE A 349 4.07 -16.80 -8.45
CA ILE A 349 3.28 -16.15 -9.49
C ILE A 349 3.18 -17.04 -10.73
N SER A 350 4.30 -17.56 -11.22
CA SER A 350 4.30 -18.41 -12.41
C SER A 350 3.54 -19.73 -12.19
N ALA A 351 3.58 -20.29 -10.97
CA ALA A 351 2.78 -21.45 -10.60
C ALA A 351 1.27 -21.18 -10.58
N PHE A 352 0.82 -20.05 -10.00
CA PHE A 352 -0.60 -19.67 -10.04
C PHE A 352 -1.08 -19.34 -11.45
N ASP A 353 -0.23 -18.70 -12.26
CA ASP A 353 -0.56 -18.40 -13.65
C ASP A 353 -0.71 -19.69 -14.47
N TYR A 354 0.22 -20.64 -14.32
CA TYR A 354 0.09 -21.96 -14.93
C TYR A 354 -1.13 -22.73 -14.41
N LYS A 355 -1.46 -22.64 -13.12
CA LYS A 355 -2.68 -23.25 -12.55
C LYS A 355 -3.95 -22.73 -13.22
N ARG A 356 -4.04 -21.41 -13.48
CA ARG A 356 -5.16 -20.80 -14.23
C ARG A 356 -5.20 -21.29 -15.66
N PHE A 357 -4.05 -21.39 -16.33
CA PHE A 357 -3.96 -21.90 -17.70
C PHE A 357 -4.36 -23.38 -17.82
N ARG A 358 -3.88 -24.23 -16.91
CA ARG A 358 -4.20 -25.67 -16.86
C ARG A 358 -5.70 -25.91 -16.60
N ALA A 359 -6.37 -25.02 -15.88
CA ALA A 359 -7.81 -25.12 -15.64
C ALA A 359 -8.64 -24.99 -16.93
N SER A 360 -8.19 -24.21 -17.91
CA SER A 360 -8.82 -24.09 -19.23
C SER A 360 -8.22 -25.05 -20.29
N HIS A 361 -7.06 -25.63 -20.02
CA HIS A 361 -6.33 -26.52 -20.93
C HIS A 361 -5.90 -27.81 -20.22
N ALA A 362 -6.81 -28.78 -20.13
CA ALA A 362 -6.54 -30.08 -19.52
C ALA A 362 -5.38 -30.79 -20.25
N GLY A 363 -4.38 -31.25 -19.49
CA GLY A 363 -3.20 -31.93 -20.04
C GLY A 363 -2.10 -31.01 -20.57
N ALA A 364 -2.16 -29.70 -20.32
CA ALA A 364 -1.13 -28.74 -20.75
C ALA A 364 0.29 -29.16 -20.34
N LYS A 365 1.22 -29.13 -21.31
CA LYS A 365 2.64 -29.45 -21.09
C LYS A 365 3.43 -28.22 -20.70
N LEU A 366 4.34 -28.38 -19.72
CA LEU A 366 5.10 -27.29 -19.10
C LEU A 366 6.60 -27.53 -19.26
N LEU A 367 7.33 -26.50 -19.70
CA LEU A 367 8.78 -26.44 -19.62
C LEU A 367 9.21 -25.29 -18.72
N PHE A 368 9.88 -25.60 -17.61
CA PHE A 368 10.49 -24.63 -16.71
C PHE A 368 12.01 -24.65 -16.88
N VAL A 369 12.59 -23.52 -17.27
CA VAL A 369 14.02 -23.37 -17.51
C VAL A 369 14.62 -22.38 -16.53
N ALA A 370 15.71 -22.80 -15.89
CA ALA A 370 16.55 -21.93 -15.07
C ALA A 370 18.03 -22.28 -15.29
N HIS A 371 18.94 -21.49 -14.72
CA HIS A 371 20.38 -21.70 -14.89
C HIS A 371 21.02 -22.56 -13.78
N ARG A 372 20.30 -22.86 -12.69
CA ARG A 372 20.83 -23.57 -11.50
C ARG A 372 19.93 -24.69 -11.00
N GLU A 373 20.55 -25.72 -10.46
CA GLU A 373 19.89 -26.90 -9.91
C GLU A 373 18.99 -26.58 -8.70
N GLU A 374 19.46 -25.74 -7.78
CA GLU A 374 18.72 -25.39 -6.56
C GLU A 374 17.42 -24.66 -6.88
N ILE A 375 17.47 -23.73 -7.84
CA ILE A 375 16.30 -22.97 -8.30
C ILE A 375 15.26 -23.91 -8.91
N LEU A 376 15.69 -24.89 -9.71
CA LEU A 376 14.80 -25.86 -10.34
C LEU A 376 14.10 -26.75 -9.29
N LYS A 377 14.83 -27.23 -8.27
CA LYS A 377 14.25 -28.01 -7.17
C LYS A 377 13.19 -27.22 -6.40
N GLN A 378 13.55 -26.01 -5.96
CA GLN A 378 12.64 -25.12 -5.24
C GLN A 378 11.40 -24.78 -6.08
N SER A 379 11.59 -24.57 -7.39
CA SER A 379 10.50 -24.22 -8.30
C SER A 379 9.54 -25.38 -8.50
N ARG A 380 10.06 -26.59 -8.74
CA ARG A 380 9.24 -27.80 -8.84
C ARG A 380 8.41 -28.03 -7.57
N ASP A 381 9.04 -27.93 -6.41
CA ASP A 381 8.35 -28.15 -5.14
C ASP A 381 7.24 -27.10 -4.93
N THR A 382 7.49 -25.83 -5.28
CA THR A 382 6.46 -24.76 -5.26
C THR A 382 5.26 -25.09 -6.15
N PHE A 383 5.50 -25.57 -7.37
CA PHE A 383 4.43 -25.99 -8.29
C PHE A 383 3.61 -27.15 -7.72
N ARG A 384 4.27 -28.16 -7.12
CA ARG A 384 3.59 -29.29 -6.47
C ARG A 384 2.64 -28.84 -5.37
N TYR A 385 3.05 -27.90 -4.53
CA TYR A 385 2.19 -27.36 -3.46
C TYR A 385 0.98 -26.59 -4.00
N ILE A 386 1.18 -25.68 -4.97
CA ILE A 386 0.11 -24.83 -5.50
C ILE A 386 -0.91 -25.63 -6.34
N LEU A 387 -0.43 -26.61 -7.09
CA LEU A 387 -1.28 -27.52 -7.88
C LEU A 387 -1.91 -28.63 -7.03
N LYS A 388 -1.47 -28.81 -5.77
CA LYS A 388 -1.86 -29.92 -4.88
C LYS A 388 -1.59 -31.29 -5.50
N ASP A 389 -0.45 -31.42 -6.18
CA ASP A 389 -0.02 -32.63 -6.88
C ASP A 389 1.46 -32.90 -6.61
N MET A 390 1.75 -33.83 -5.70
CA MET A 390 3.12 -34.15 -5.27
C MET A 390 3.93 -34.91 -6.35
N ASN A 391 3.26 -35.45 -7.35
CA ASN A 391 3.90 -36.16 -8.47
C ASN A 391 4.20 -35.21 -9.66
N PHE A 392 3.78 -33.94 -9.56
CA PHE A 392 3.95 -33.00 -10.65
C PHE A 392 5.41 -32.61 -10.89
N GLY A 393 5.85 -32.65 -12.15
CA GLY A 393 7.15 -32.13 -12.58
C GLY A 393 8.32 -33.10 -12.40
N GLU A 394 9.06 -33.30 -13.49
CA GLU A 394 10.31 -34.04 -13.58
C GLU A 394 11.53 -33.11 -13.56
N LEU A 395 12.62 -33.53 -12.93
CA LEU A 395 13.84 -32.72 -12.81
C LEU A 395 14.95 -33.29 -13.69
N HIS A 396 15.56 -32.45 -14.54
CA HIS A 396 16.70 -32.84 -15.35
C HIS A 396 17.84 -31.81 -15.25
N VAL A 397 18.74 -32.04 -14.29
CA VAL A 397 19.91 -31.20 -14.02
C VAL A 397 20.90 -32.00 -13.17
N GLY A 398 22.20 -31.80 -13.39
CA GLY A 398 23.24 -32.51 -12.65
C GLY A 398 23.09 -34.03 -12.79
N ASN A 399 22.87 -34.72 -11.66
CA ASN A 399 22.69 -36.17 -11.60
C ASN A 399 21.23 -36.62 -11.79
N TYR A 400 20.27 -35.71 -11.86
CA TYR A 400 18.86 -36.03 -12.04
C TYR A 400 18.54 -36.18 -13.53
N ARG A 401 17.84 -37.26 -13.88
CA ARG A 401 17.37 -37.53 -15.25
C ARG A 401 15.86 -37.73 -15.24
N ALA A 402 15.16 -36.90 -16.01
CA ALA A 402 13.72 -36.99 -16.21
C ALA A 402 13.33 -38.24 -17.00
N GLU A 403 12.28 -38.94 -16.54
CA GLU A 403 11.68 -40.09 -17.24
C GLU A 403 10.57 -39.65 -18.22
N ALA A 404 9.85 -38.57 -17.87
CA ALA A 404 8.82 -37.96 -18.70
C ALA A 404 9.19 -36.51 -19.06
N LEU A 405 8.72 -36.05 -20.23
CA LEU A 405 9.02 -34.71 -20.75
C LEU A 405 7.81 -33.77 -20.67
N ASP A 406 6.63 -34.23 -20.24
CA ASP A 406 5.40 -33.43 -20.28
C ASP A 406 5.44 -32.22 -19.31
N HIS A 407 6.07 -32.38 -18.14
CA HIS A 407 6.25 -31.33 -17.13
C HIS A 407 7.71 -31.29 -16.71
N LEU A 408 8.56 -30.59 -17.46
CA LEU A 408 10.01 -30.67 -17.31
C LEU A 408 10.60 -29.43 -16.64
N PHE A 409 11.38 -29.63 -15.57
CA PHE A 409 12.23 -28.63 -14.91
C PHE A 409 13.69 -28.91 -15.27
N VAL A 410 14.30 -28.05 -16.09
CA VAL A 410 15.60 -28.36 -16.73
C VAL A 410 16.53 -27.14 -16.74
N SER A 411 17.84 -27.39 -16.63
CA SER A 411 18.82 -26.33 -16.81
C SER A 411 19.06 -26.01 -18.29
N ILE A 412 19.39 -24.77 -18.64
CA ILE A 412 19.68 -24.43 -20.04
C ILE A 412 20.86 -25.26 -20.63
N GLN A 413 21.81 -25.65 -19.79
CA GLN A 413 22.93 -26.51 -20.20
C GLN A 413 22.45 -27.94 -20.47
N SER A 414 21.67 -28.50 -19.54
CA SER A 414 21.10 -29.84 -19.66
C SER A 414 20.17 -29.97 -20.87
N LEU A 415 19.36 -28.95 -21.12
CA LEU A 415 18.47 -28.88 -22.29
C LEU A 415 19.25 -29.00 -23.60
N ASN A 416 20.36 -28.25 -23.69
CA ASN A 416 21.22 -28.26 -24.87
C ASN A 416 22.01 -29.58 -25.00
N SER A 417 22.51 -30.15 -23.89
CA SER A 417 23.25 -31.41 -23.92
C SER A 417 22.38 -32.60 -24.31
N MET A 418 21.12 -32.61 -23.89
CA MET A 418 20.13 -33.61 -24.31
C MET A 418 19.64 -33.42 -25.74
N LYS A 419 19.97 -32.28 -26.36
CA LYS A 419 19.43 -31.88 -27.65
C LYS A 419 17.90 -31.93 -27.64
N LEU A 420 17.28 -31.41 -26.58
CA LEU A 420 15.83 -31.50 -26.38
C LEU A 420 15.04 -30.98 -27.61
N THR A 421 15.53 -29.90 -28.23
CA THR A 421 14.97 -29.33 -29.47
C THR A 421 15.00 -30.27 -30.68
N GLU A 422 15.85 -31.31 -30.69
CA GLU A 422 15.92 -32.31 -31.77
C GLU A 422 14.94 -33.47 -31.54
N ILE A 423 14.49 -33.68 -30.30
CA ILE A 423 13.62 -34.82 -29.92
C ILE A 423 12.16 -34.42 -29.65
N THR A 424 11.87 -33.14 -29.46
CA THR A 424 10.51 -32.60 -29.29
C THR A 424 10.15 -31.62 -30.40
N SER A 425 8.90 -31.64 -30.84
CA SER A 425 8.39 -30.69 -31.85
C SER A 425 8.32 -29.26 -31.31
N PRO A 426 8.33 -28.24 -32.19
CA PRO A 426 8.17 -26.82 -31.82
C PRO A 426 6.94 -26.52 -30.93
N ASP A 427 5.83 -27.23 -31.16
CA ASP A 427 4.55 -27.09 -30.47
C ASP A 427 4.37 -28.05 -29.28
N TYR A 428 5.42 -28.78 -28.90
CA TYR A 428 5.33 -29.83 -27.87
C TYR A 428 4.96 -29.28 -26.49
N TYR A 429 5.44 -28.09 -26.12
CA TYR A 429 5.13 -27.45 -24.84
C TYR A 429 4.09 -26.36 -25.01
N ASP A 430 2.98 -26.45 -24.27
CA ASP A 430 1.94 -25.40 -24.28
C ASP A 430 2.38 -24.16 -23.49
N TYR A 431 3.17 -24.35 -22.44
CA TYR A 431 3.57 -23.30 -21.52
C TYR A 431 5.08 -23.38 -21.25
N ILE A 432 5.81 -22.30 -21.50
CA ILE A 432 7.25 -22.20 -21.21
C ILE A 432 7.51 -21.08 -20.20
N ILE A 433 8.22 -21.40 -19.13
CA ILE A 433 8.71 -20.44 -18.15
C ILE A 433 10.23 -20.41 -18.23
N VAL A 434 10.79 -19.21 -18.32
CA VAL A 434 12.25 -19.01 -18.28
C VAL A 434 12.57 -18.02 -17.17
N ASP A 435 13.20 -18.51 -16.11
CA ASP A 435 13.68 -17.69 -15.00
C ASP A 435 15.06 -17.08 -15.31
N GLU A 436 15.31 -15.90 -14.75
CA GLU A 436 16.43 -15.02 -15.08
C GLU A 436 16.56 -14.76 -16.60
N PHE A 437 15.46 -14.32 -17.20
CA PHE A 437 15.34 -14.08 -18.64
C PHE A 437 16.34 -13.07 -19.20
N HIS A 438 16.99 -12.25 -18.35
CA HIS A 438 18.05 -11.34 -18.81
C HIS A 438 19.21 -12.08 -19.50
N HIS A 439 19.36 -13.40 -19.34
CA HIS A 439 20.30 -14.24 -20.10
C HIS A 439 19.85 -14.62 -21.53
N ALA A 440 18.63 -14.30 -21.94
CA ALA A 440 18.01 -14.78 -23.18
C ALA A 440 18.83 -14.54 -24.47
N ALA A 441 19.60 -13.46 -24.55
CA ALA A 441 20.41 -13.15 -25.72
C ALA A 441 21.65 -14.06 -25.89
N ALA A 442 21.97 -14.92 -24.92
CA ALA A 442 23.05 -15.89 -25.05
C ALA A 442 22.71 -16.95 -26.12
N PRO A 443 23.69 -17.41 -26.92
CA PRO A 443 23.44 -18.41 -27.98
C PRO A 443 22.74 -19.69 -27.48
N SER A 444 23.01 -20.09 -26.23
CA SER A 444 22.38 -21.24 -25.58
C SER A 444 20.88 -21.07 -25.36
N TYR A 445 20.40 -19.87 -25.03
CA TYR A 445 18.98 -19.55 -24.88
C TYR A 445 18.31 -19.30 -26.23
N GLN A 446 19.04 -18.72 -27.20
CA GLN A 446 18.51 -18.50 -28.55
C GLN A 446 18.05 -19.81 -29.18
N LYS A 447 18.80 -20.92 -29.00
CA LYS A 447 18.39 -22.24 -29.53
C LYS A 447 17.01 -22.70 -29.01
N LEU A 448 16.70 -22.39 -27.75
CA LEU A 448 15.38 -22.67 -27.15
C LEU A 448 14.31 -21.73 -27.70
N LEU A 449 14.58 -20.42 -27.68
CA LEU A 449 13.61 -19.37 -28.03
C LEU A 449 13.28 -19.36 -29.52
N SER A 450 14.18 -19.84 -30.38
CA SER A 450 13.95 -19.96 -31.82
C SER A 450 13.22 -21.24 -32.23
N HIS A 451 13.26 -22.28 -31.38
CA HIS A 451 12.70 -23.60 -31.72
C HIS A 451 11.25 -23.76 -31.26
N TYR A 452 10.92 -23.36 -30.03
CA TYR A 452 9.59 -23.60 -29.47
C TYR A 452 8.63 -22.45 -29.74
N GLU A 453 7.38 -22.80 -30.03
CA GLU A 453 6.25 -21.89 -30.24
C GLU A 453 5.12 -22.21 -29.25
N PRO A 454 5.32 -21.95 -27.94
CA PRO A 454 4.31 -22.28 -26.94
C PRO A 454 3.10 -21.36 -27.03
N LYS A 455 1.96 -21.81 -26.51
CA LYS A 455 0.76 -20.98 -26.33
C LYS A 455 1.04 -19.81 -25.39
N ILE A 456 1.87 -20.01 -24.36
CA ILE A 456 2.33 -18.97 -23.44
C ILE A 456 3.85 -19.08 -23.23
N LEU A 457 4.55 -17.96 -23.37
CA LEU A 457 5.95 -17.80 -22.97
C LEU A 457 6.02 -16.76 -21.84
N LEU A 458 6.45 -17.20 -20.66
CA LEU A 458 6.62 -16.34 -19.49
C LEU A 458 8.10 -16.17 -19.16
N GLY A 459 8.60 -14.94 -19.32
CA GLY A 459 9.91 -14.54 -18.82
C GLY A 459 9.82 -14.00 -17.41
N LEU A 460 10.68 -14.49 -16.51
CA LEU A 460 10.82 -13.93 -15.17
C LEU A 460 12.21 -13.33 -15.05
N THR A 461 12.29 -12.07 -14.65
CA THR A 461 13.58 -11.41 -14.42
C THR A 461 13.47 -10.42 -13.27
N ALA A 462 14.56 -10.12 -12.59
CA ALA A 462 14.60 -8.94 -11.72
C ALA A 462 14.80 -7.65 -12.53
N THR A 463 15.30 -7.78 -13.77
CA THR A 463 15.92 -6.68 -14.51
C THR A 463 15.68 -6.82 -16.01
N PRO A 464 14.95 -5.89 -16.65
CA PRO A 464 14.73 -5.91 -18.10
C PRO A 464 15.92 -5.32 -18.86
N GLU A 465 16.63 -4.35 -18.28
CA GLU A 465 17.76 -3.68 -18.92
C GLU A 465 19.08 -4.46 -18.75
N ARG A 466 19.84 -4.66 -19.84
CA ARG A 466 21.15 -5.32 -19.82
C ARG A 466 22.31 -4.33 -19.93
N MET A 467 23.45 -4.67 -19.32
CA MET A 467 24.70 -3.90 -19.38
C MET A 467 25.33 -3.80 -20.79
N ASP A 468 25.00 -4.72 -21.70
CA ASP A 468 25.46 -4.69 -23.10
C ASP A 468 24.57 -3.86 -24.03
N GLY A 469 23.51 -3.24 -23.50
CA GLY A 469 22.58 -2.40 -24.24
C GLY A 469 21.62 -3.17 -25.16
N LYS A 470 21.56 -4.51 -25.07
CA LYS A 470 20.57 -5.30 -25.80
C LYS A 470 19.28 -5.40 -25.01
N ASP A 471 18.18 -5.06 -25.66
CA ASP A 471 16.86 -5.03 -25.05
C ASP A 471 16.20 -6.42 -25.08
N ILE A 472 15.96 -7.03 -23.91
CA ILE A 472 15.27 -8.32 -23.81
C ILE A 472 13.77 -8.19 -24.02
N THR A 473 13.23 -6.97 -23.92
CA THR A 473 11.79 -6.74 -24.16
C THR A 473 11.41 -7.01 -25.61
N ALA A 474 12.38 -7.03 -26.54
CA ALA A 474 12.17 -7.46 -27.92
C ALA A 474 11.57 -8.87 -28.07
N TYR A 475 11.78 -9.76 -27.09
CA TYR A 475 11.17 -11.10 -27.07
C TYR A 475 9.70 -11.09 -26.63
N PHE A 476 9.21 -9.96 -26.12
CA PHE A 476 7.92 -9.75 -25.48
C PHE A 476 7.23 -8.49 -26.02
N ASP A 477 7.37 -8.25 -27.33
CA ASP A 477 6.72 -7.13 -28.02
C ASP A 477 7.04 -5.75 -27.39
N HIS A 478 8.28 -5.59 -26.92
CA HIS A 478 8.78 -4.42 -26.20
C HIS A 478 7.96 -4.02 -24.96
N THR A 479 7.26 -4.98 -24.35
CA THR A 479 6.33 -4.73 -23.25
C THR A 479 6.75 -5.50 -21.99
N ILE A 480 6.77 -4.80 -20.85
CA ILE A 480 6.84 -5.42 -19.52
C ILE A 480 5.41 -5.60 -19.03
N ALA A 481 4.97 -6.85 -18.88
CA ALA A 481 3.60 -7.17 -18.53
C ALA A 481 3.25 -6.78 -17.09
N ALA A 482 4.20 -6.94 -16.17
CA ALA A 482 4.02 -6.58 -14.77
C ALA A 482 5.36 -6.30 -14.07
N GLU A 483 5.34 -5.38 -13.11
CA GLU A 483 6.49 -5.05 -12.27
C GLU A 483 6.12 -5.11 -10.78
N ILE A 484 6.92 -5.83 -9.98
CA ILE A 484 6.76 -5.87 -8.52
C ILE A 484 7.80 -4.96 -7.88
N ARG A 485 7.31 -3.96 -7.13
CA ARG A 485 8.15 -2.97 -6.47
C ARG A 485 8.80 -3.53 -5.21
N LEU A 486 9.96 -2.97 -4.87
CA LEU A 486 10.71 -3.33 -3.67
C LEU A 486 9.92 -3.04 -2.38
N THR A 487 9.22 -1.91 -2.36
CA THR A 487 8.43 -1.42 -1.21
C THR A 487 7.39 -2.44 -0.77
N ASP A 488 6.62 -2.94 -1.74
CA ASP A 488 5.48 -3.83 -1.49
C ASP A 488 5.94 -5.17 -0.89
N ALA A 489 7.15 -5.61 -1.26
CA ALA A 489 7.75 -6.82 -0.75
C ALA A 489 8.26 -6.67 0.69
N ILE A 490 8.74 -5.48 1.08
CA ILE A 490 9.20 -5.21 2.45
C ILE A 490 8.01 -5.04 3.40
N ASP A 491 6.99 -4.29 3.01
CA ASP A 491 5.79 -4.08 3.86
C ASP A 491 5.09 -5.40 4.21
N ARG A 492 5.13 -6.36 3.28
CA ARG A 492 4.58 -7.70 3.45
C ARG A 492 5.58 -8.71 4.02
N LYS A 493 6.76 -8.25 4.48
CA LYS A 493 7.82 -9.03 5.14
C LYS A 493 8.34 -10.22 4.33
N LEU A 494 8.24 -10.14 3.01
CA LEU A 494 8.90 -11.08 2.09
C LEU A 494 10.40 -10.79 2.01
N LEU A 495 10.77 -9.54 2.31
CA LEU A 495 12.13 -9.04 2.39
C LEU A 495 12.38 -8.39 3.75
N SER A 496 13.64 -8.42 4.18
CA SER A 496 14.15 -7.71 5.34
C SER A 496 14.03 -6.21 5.11
N PRO A 497 13.59 -5.43 6.12
CA PRO A 497 13.70 -3.98 6.05
C PRO A 497 15.18 -3.56 5.95
N PHE A 498 15.42 -2.33 5.49
CA PHE A 498 16.76 -1.76 5.33
C PHE A 498 16.89 -0.36 5.93
N GLN A 499 18.10 -0.03 6.36
CA GLN A 499 18.51 1.31 6.74
C GLN A 499 19.53 1.82 5.73
N TYR A 500 19.15 2.81 4.94
CA TYR A 500 19.95 3.39 3.88
C TYR A 500 20.57 4.70 4.33
N PHE A 501 21.90 4.75 4.33
CA PHE A 501 22.67 5.94 4.64
C PHE A 501 23.41 6.43 3.40
N GLY A 502 22.98 7.57 2.86
CA GLY A 502 23.72 8.30 1.83
C GLY A 502 24.84 9.10 2.47
N VAL A 503 26.03 8.51 2.48
CA VAL A 503 27.24 9.06 3.09
C VAL A 503 27.94 9.99 2.10
N THR A 504 28.47 11.10 2.58
CA THR A 504 29.20 12.05 1.73
C THR A 504 30.51 11.42 1.25
N ASP A 505 30.70 11.33 -0.07
CA ASP A 505 31.98 11.01 -0.67
C ASP A 505 32.71 12.30 -1.08
N THR A 506 34.01 12.38 -0.80
CA THR A 506 34.83 13.56 -1.09
C THR A 506 35.29 13.63 -2.55
N VAL A 507 35.11 12.54 -3.31
CA VAL A 507 35.51 12.47 -4.72
C VAL A 507 34.47 13.16 -5.63
N ASP A 508 34.95 14.04 -6.50
CA ASP A 508 34.14 14.69 -7.54
C ASP A 508 34.19 13.87 -8.83
N LEU A 509 33.02 13.42 -9.29
CA LEU A 509 32.84 12.62 -10.50
C LEU A 509 32.23 13.44 -11.65
N SER A 510 31.93 14.72 -11.44
CA SER A 510 31.23 15.56 -12.42
C SER A 510 32.02 15.78 -13.72
N GLN A 511 33.35 15.66 -13.65
CA GLN A 511 34.27 15.83 -14.78
C GLN A 511 34.74 14.50 -15.39
N VAL A 512 34.37 13.36 -14.81
CA VAL A 512 34.75 12.03 -15.32
C VAL A 512 34.05 11.82 -16.66
N LYS A 513 34.78 11.24 -17.62
CA LYS A 513 34.25 11.05 -18.97
C LYS A 513 32.98 10.18 -18.97
N TRP A 514 31.93 10.70 -19.58
CA TRP A 514 30.64 10.03 -19.74
C TRP A 514 30.43 9.57 -21.18
N SER A 515 29.90 8.36 -21.35
CA SER A 515 29.58 7.74 -22.64
C SER A 515 28.14 7.20 -22.62
N ARG A 516 27.65 6.69 -23.77
CA ARG A 516 26.37 5.97 -23.83
C ARG A 516 26.27 4.77 -22.86
N LYS A 517 27.40 4.25 -22.38
CA LYS A 517 27.48 3.15 -21.40
C LYS A 517 27.77 3.63 -19.97
N GLY A 518 27.74 4.95 -19.73
CA GLY A 518 28.08 5.57 -18.45
C GLY A 518 29.53 6.05 -18.35
N TYR A 519 30.02 6.18 -17.11
CA TYR A 519 31.36 6.57 -16.72
C TYR A 519 32.45 5.65 -17.29
N ASP A 520 33.60 6.22 -17.61
CA ASP A 520 34.79 5.44 -17.94
C ASP A 520 35.34 4.72 -16.70
N LEU A 521 35.22 3.39 -16.68
CA LEU A 521 35.64 2.54 -15.55
C LEU A 521 37.13 2.67 -15.21
N ASN A 522 38.00 2.90 -16.21
CA ASN A 522 39.44 3.04 -15.95
C ASN A 522 39.77 4.36 -15.26
N GLU A 523 39.04 5.43 -15.59
CA GLU A 523 39.18 6.73 -14.92
C GLU A 523 38.66 6.66 -13.48
N LEU A 524 37.51 6.00 -13.28
CA LEU A 524 36.96 5.75 -11.94
C LEU A 524 37.89 4.89 -11.07
N GLU A 525 38.46 3.80 -11.60
CA GLU A 525 39.35 2.92 -10.84
C GLU A 525 40.62 3.66 -10.41
N LYS A 526 41.18 4.54 -11.25
CA LYS A 526 42.33 5.38 -10.90
C LYS A 526 42.01 6.42 -9.81
N LEU A 527 40.81 7.00 -9.83
CA LEU A 527 40.39 7.97 -8.81
C LEU A 527 40.18 7.34 -7.44
N TYR A 528 39.70 6.10 -7.41
CA TYR A 528 39.39 5.39 -6.18
C TYR A 528 40.56 4.59 -5.60
N THR A 529 41.45 4.09 -6.45
CA THR A 529 42.64 3.35 -6.00
C THR A 529 43.68 4.32 -5.43
N HIS A 530 44.38 3.90 -4.38
CA HIS A 530 45.39 4.70 -3.67
C HIS A 530 44.87 5.96 -2.93
N ASN A 531 43.56 6.16 -2.84
CA ASN A 531 42.97 7.24 -2.05
C ASN A 531 42.77 6.84 -0.58
N LYS A 532 43.84 6.92 0.21
CA LYS A 532 43.80 6.57 1.65
C LYS A 532 42.80 7.40 2.46
N ILE A 533 42.57 8.66 2.06
CA ILE A 533 41.61 9.55 2.75
C ILE A 533 40.20 8.97 2.62
N ARG A 534 39.79 8.61 1.40
CA ARG A 534 38.50 7.97 1.13
C ARG A 534 38.38 6.62 1.84
N ALA A 535 39.42 5.77 1.79
CA ALA A 535 39.37 4.46 2.44
C ALA A 535 39.20 4.57 3.98
N ASN A 536 39.87 5.54 4.62
CA ASN A 536 39.67 5.83 6.04
C ASN A 536 38.27 6.38 6.34
N GLN A 537 37.73 7.24 5.46
CA GLN A 537 36.34 7.72 5.59
C GLN A 537 35.33 6.58 5.51
N ILE A 538 35.57 5.58 4.65
CA ILE A 538 34.72 4.39 4.54
C ILE A 538 34.72 3.60 5.85
N ILE A 539 35.89 3.34 6.44
CA ILE A 539 36.00 2.62 7.73
C ILE A 539 35.33 3.42 8.86
N GLN A 540 35.56 4.73 8.93
CA GLN A 540 34.93 5.59 9.93
C GLN A 540 33.40 5.58 9.81
N SER A 541 32.88 5.58 8.59
CA SER A 541 31.44 5.53 8.34
C SER A 541 30.86 4.17 8.72
N LEU A 542 31.57 3.07 8.43
CA LEU A 542 31.18 1.73 8.87
C LEU A 542 31.05 1.67 10.40
N ASN A 543 32.06 2.15 11.13
CA ASN A 543 32.07 2.19 12.60
C ASN A 543 30.99 3.11 13.19
N LYS A 544 30.56 4.13 12.45
CA LYS A 544 29.54 5.09 12.89
C LYS A 544 28.12 4.50 12.82
N TYR A 545 27.83 3.72 11.78
CA TYR A 545 26.46 3.28 11.47
C TYR A 545 26.17 1.83 11.85
N VAL A 546 27.20 0.99 12.02
CA VAL A 546 27.05 -0.38 12.49
C VAL A 546 27.14 -0.43 14.03
N THR A 547 26.35 -1.30 14.67
CA THR A 547 26.34 -1.48 16.13
C THR A 547 27.58 -2.20 16.65
N ASP A 548 27.93 -3.33 16.03
CA ASP A 548 29.12 -4.12 16.33
C ASP A 548 29.77 -4.61 15.02
N LEU A 549 31.09 -4.45 14.90
CA LEU A 549 31.86 -4.91 13.75
C LEU A 549 31.93 -6.45 13.67
N ASP A 550 31.90 -7.13 14.82
CA ASP A 550 32.02 -8.60 14.87
C ASP A 550 30.76 -9.29 14.35
N ASP A 551 29.61 -8.61 14.42
CA ASP A 551 28.34 -9.08 13.85
C ASP A 551 28.20 -8.77 12.36
N VAL A 552 29.13 -8.02 11.76
CA VAL A 552 29.04 -7.62 10.34
C VAL A 552 29.25 -8.82 9.44
N LYS A 553 28.26 -9.05 8.58
CA LYS A 553 28.33 -9.96 7.44
C LYS A 553 28.07 -9.14 6.20
N GLY A 554 29.12 -8.53 5.66
CA GLY A 554 28.98 -7.46 4.68
C GLY A 554 29.56 -7.73 3.30
N LEU A 555 28.98 -7.07 2.30
CA LEU A 555 29.41 -7.07 0.91
C LEU A 555 29.77 -5.64 0.45
N GLY A 556 30.93 -5.47 -0.18
CA GLY A 556 31.37 -4.19 -0.74
C GLY A 556 31.48 -4.24 -2.26
N PHE A 557 30.75 -3.39 -2.96
CA PHE A 557 30.74 -3.34 -4.42
C PHE A 557 31.73 -2.31 -4.96
N CYS A 558 32.79 -2.80 -5.60
CA CYS A 558 33.90 -1.99 -6.11
C CYS A 558 33.83 -1.77 -7.63
N VAL A 559 34.52 -0.74 -8.12
CA VAL A 559 34.59 -0.38 -9.55
C VAL A 559 35.30 -1.45 -10.38
N GLY A 560 36.47 -1.90 -9.92
CA GLY A 560 37.33 -2.82 -10.63
C GLY A 560 38.18 -3.65 -9.68
N VAL A 561 38.94 -4.61 -10.23
CA VAL A 561 39.66 -5.63 -9.46
C VAL A 561 40.72 -5.00 -8.57
N ASP A 562 41.42 -3.98 -9.04
CA ASP A 562 42.46 -3.31 -8.26
C ASP A 562 41.85 -2.57 -7.07
N HIS A 563 40.68 -1.95 -7.27
CA HIS A 563 39.95 -1.30 -6.19
C HIS A 563 39.45 -2.31 -5.14
N ALA A 564 38.95 -3.49 -5.52
CA ALA A 564 38.54 -4.52 -4.56
C ALA A 564 39.72 -5.08 -3.75
N MET A 565 40.85 -5.36 -4.41
CA MET A 565 42.08 -5.78 -3.73
C MET A 565 42.60 -4.70 -2.77
N TYR A 566 42.56 -3.43 -3.19
CA TYR A 566 42.94 -2.30 -2.37
C TYR A 566 42.07 -2.17 -1.12
N MET A 567 40.74 -2.27 -1.25
CA MET A 567 39.82 -2.18 -0.10
C MET A 567 39.99 -3.34 0.88
N ALA A 568 40.12 -4.58 0.37
CA ALA A 568 40.38 -5.73 1.22
C ALA A 568 41.69 -5.56 2.01
N LYS A 569 42.75 -5.06 1.37
CA LYS A 569 44.03 -4.78 2.04
C LYS A 569 43.87 -3.73 3.15
N ILE A 570 43.25 -2.59 2.86
CA ILE A 570 43.09 -1.51 3.85
C ILE A 570 42.23 -1.93 5.04
N PHE A 571 41.18 -2.73 4.81
CA PHE A 571 40.34 -3.23 5.90
C PHE A 571 41.11 -4.22 6.78
N ASN A 572 41.89 -5.14 6.20
CA ASN A 572 42.74 -6.03 6.98
C ASN A 572 43.82 -5.27 7.76
N ASP A 573 44.44 -4.24 7.15
CA ASP A 573 45.41 -3.36 7.84
C ASP A 573 44.77 -2.60 9.02
N ALA A 574 43.46 -2.37 8.97
CA ALA A 574 42.67 -1.76 10.04
C ALA A 574 42.08 -2.77 11.05
N GLY A 575 42.40 -4.06 10.92
CA GLY A 575 41.93 -5.12 11.82
C GLY A 575 40.52 -5.64 11.53
N ILE A 576 39.96 -5.37 10.35
CA ILE A 576 38.64 -5.87 9.91
C ILE A 576 38.85 -7.01 8.91
N PRO A 577 38.65 -8.29 9.30
CA PRO A 577 38.88 -9.44 8.43
C PRO A 577 38.09 -9.34 7.12
N SER A 578 38.81 -9.25 6.00
CA SER A 578 38.20 -8.97 4.70
C SER A 578 38.84 -9.75 3.55
N MET A 579 38.06 -10.06 2.52
CA MET A 579 38.54 -10.77 1.32
C MET A 579 38.07 -10.06 0.05
N ALA A 580 38.87 -10.10 -1.03
CA ALA A 580 38.45 -9.66 -2.36
C ALA A 580 38.12 -10.86 -3.25
N LEU A 581 36.98 -10.82 -3.96
CA LEU A 581 36.59 -11.84 -4.95
C LEU A 581 36.33 -11.20 -6.31
N HIS A 582 36.88 -11.81 -7.35
CA HIS A 582 36.80 -11.34 -8.73
C HIS A 582 36.72 -12.52 -9.71
N GLY A 583 36.53 -12.22 -11.00
CA GLY A 583 36.32 -13.23 -12.04
C GLY A 583 37.46 -14.26 -12.18
N GLY A 584 38.66 -13.96 -11.67
CA GLY A 584 39.83 -14.84 -11.65
C GLY A 584 40.01 -15.65 -10.36
N SER A 585 39.22 -15.42 -9.31
CA SER A 585 39.30 -16.19 -8.06
C SER A 585 38.89 -17.65 -8.29
N SER A 586 39.58 -18.58 -7.63
CA SER A 586 39.37 -20.03 -7.78
C SER A 586 37.99 -20.48 -7.28
N GLU A 587 37.48 -21.61 -7.78
CA GLU A 587 36.20 -22.16 -7.34
C GLU A 587 36.20 -22.50 -5.84
N GLN A 588 37.34 -22.97 -5.34
CA GLN A 588 37.53 -23.29 -3.92
C GLN A 588 37.44 -22.03 -3.03
N GLU A 589 38.08 -20.92 -3.42
CA GLU A 589 37.97 -19.63 -2.71
C GLU A 589 36.53 -19.10 -2.72
N ARG A 590 35.83 -19.20 -3.85
CA ARG A 590 34.42 -18.76 -3.95
C ARG A 590 33.49 -19.56 -3.05
N HIS A 591 33.74 -20.86 -2.91
CA HIS A 591 32.93 -21.74 -2.09
C HIS A 591 33.25 -21.57 -0.59
N SER A 592 34.52 -21.39 -0.22
CA SER A 592 34.92 -21.19 1.18
C SER A 592 34.51 -19.83 1.73
N ALA A 593 34.59 -18.75 0.92
CA ALA A 593 34.29 -17.38 1.35
C ALA A 593 32.89 -17.22 1.96
N LYS A 594 31.88 -17.92 1.41
CA LYS A 594 30.52 -17.93 1.96
C LYS A 594 30.50 -18.49 3.39
N GLY A 595 31.12 -19.65 3.61
CA GLY A 595 31.18 -20.28 4.93
C GLY A 595 31.91 -19.40 5.94
N GLN A 596 33.03 -18.79 5.53
CA GLN A 596 33.83 -17.90 6.37
C GLN A 596 33.05 -16.64 6.78
N LEU A 597 32.28 -16.03 5.87
CA LEU A 597 31.43 -14.89 6.19
C LEU A 597 30.29 -15.28 7.15
N VAL A 598 29.64 -16.42 6.93
CA VAL A 598 28.52 -16.87 7.78
C VAL A 598 28.99 -17.23 9.20
N ASN A 599 30.18 -17.82 9.32
CA ASN A 599 30.79 -18.23 10.58
C ASN A 599 31.46 -17.07 11.35
N GLY A 600 31.58 -15.87 10.75
CA GLY A 600 32.24 -14.72 11.37
C GLY A 600 33.77 -14.73 11.28
N GLU A 601 34.37 -15.59 10.45
CA GLU A 601 35.82 -15.55 10.16
C GLU A 601 36.19 -14.37 9.26
N LEU A 602 35.24 -13.94 8.41
CA LEU A 602 35.31 -12.71 7.62
C LEU A 602 34.17 -11.79 8.03
N CYS A 603 34.44 -10.49 8.11
CA CYS A 603 33.42 -9.47 8.28
C CYS A 603 32.93 -8.94 6.92
N MET A 604 33.84 -8.80 5.95
CA MET A 604 33.56 -8.13 4.67
C MET A 604 34.12 -8.90 3.46
N ILE A 605 33.33 -8.97 2.39
CA ILE A 605 33.80 -9.43 1.07
C ILE A 605 33.65 -8.30 0.04
N PHE A 606 34.75 -7.88 -0.58
CA PHE A 606 34.76 -6.91 -1.67
C PHE A 606 34.69 -7.61 -3.02
N VAL A 607 33.73 -7.21 -3.86
CA VAL A 607 33.43 -7.88 -5.12
C VAL A 607 33.41 -6.93 -6.31
N VAL A 608 33.76 -7.48 -7.47
CA VAL A 608 33.72 -6.81 -8.78
C VAL A 608 32.98 -7.71 -9.75
N ASP A 609 31.74 -7.35 -10.04
CA ASP A 609 30.82 -8.05 -10.94
C ASP A 609 30.58 -9.54 -10.62
N LEU A 610 31.20 -10.05 -9.56
CA LEU A 610 30.89 -11.29 -8.87
C LEU A 610 29.78 -11.03 -7.84
N TYR A 611 28.96 -12.06 -7.58
CA TYR A 611 27.84 -12.01 -6.63
C TYR A 611 26.69 -11.06 -7.02
N ASN A 612 26.74 -10.42 -8.19
CA ASN A 612 25.57 -9.78 -8.78
C ASN A 612 24.43 -10.81 -9.00
N GLU A 613 24.76 -12.04 -9.43
CA GLU A 613 23.80 -13.11 -9.70
C GLU A 613 24.15 -14.44 -8.99
N GLY A 614 23.17 -14.96 -8.24
CA GLY A 614 23.12 -16.33 -7.71
C GLY A 614 24.10 -16.71 -6.60
N VAL A 615 24.58 -15.79 -5.78
CA VAL A 615 25.09 -16.17 -4.45
C VAL A 615 24.03 -15.90 -3.39
N ASP A 616 23.68 -16.96 -2.68
CA ASP A 616 22.61 -16.98 -1.67
C ASP A 616 23.24 -16.99 -0.29
N ILE A 617 23.38 -15.80 0.32
CA ILE A 617 23.81 -15.62 1.71
C ILE A 617 22.76 -14.77 2.41
N PRO A 618 21.66 -15.38 2.91
CA PRO A 618 20.58 -14.65 3.58
C PRO A 618 21.05 -13.81 4.77
N GLU A 619 22.14 -14.25 5.43
CA GLU A 619 22.71 -13.67 6.64
C GLU A 619 23.43 -12.33 6.39
N VAL A 620 23.64 -11.92 5.13
CA VAL A 620 24.26 -10.62 4.81
C VAL A 620 23.44 -9.49 5.43
N ASN A 621 24.03 -8.73 6.34
CA ASN A 621 23.37 -7.64 7.06
C ASN A 621 23.92 -6.26 6.72
N THR A 622 25.02 -6.16 5.96
CA THR A 622 25.66 -4.89 5.60
C THR A 622 26.02 -4.84 4.11
N ILE A 623 25.72 -3.74 3.42
CA ILE A 623 26.12 -3.49 2.04
C ILE A 623 26.83 -2.14 1.93
N LEU A 624 27.99 -2.13 1.26
CA LEU A 624 28.73 -0.92 0.90
C LEU A 624 28.68 -0.70 -0.61
N PHE A 625 28.06 0.39 -1.06
CA PHE A 625 28.16 0.86 -2.43
C PHE A 625 29.34 1.83 -2.55
N LEU A 626 30.48 1.33 -3.05
CA LEU A 626 31.73 2.10 -3.17
C LEU A 626 31.95 2.64 -4.59
N ARG A 627 30.97 2.47 -5.48
CA ARG A 627 30.95 2.93 -6.86
C ARG A 627 29.62 3.58 -7.23
N PRO A 628 29.63 4.57 -8.16
CA PRO A 628 28.40 5.01 -8.80
C PRO A 628 27.80 3.82 -9.56
N THR A 629 26.70 3.29 -9.04
CA THR A 629 25.97 2.22 -9.70
C THR A 629 24.95 2.86 -10.62
N GLU A 630 25.30 2.96 -11.91
CA GLU A 630 24.49 3.67 -12.92
C GLU A 630 23.24 2.90 -13.31
N SER A 631 23.40 1.59 -13.45
CA SER A 631 22.33 0.68 -13.78
C SER A 631 21.46 0.45 -12.55
N LEU A 632 20.21 0.91 -12.61
CA LEU A 632 19.21 0.64 -11.57
C LEU A 632 19.05 -0.87 -11.34
N THR A 633 19.12 -1.64 -12.43
CA THR A 633 19.19 -3.10 -12.46
C THR A 633 20.27 -3.64 -11.53
N VAL A 634 21.53 -3.21 -11.70
CA VAL A 634 22.64 -3.69 -10.88
C VAL A 634 22.46 -3.25 -9.42
N PHE A 635 22.02 -2.02 -9.20
CA PHE A 635 21.77 -1.51 -7.85
C PHE A 635 20.73 -2.36 -7.09
N LEU A 636 19.59 -2.67 -7.71
CA LEU A 636 18.53 -3.48 -7.10
C LEU A 636 18.95 -4.95 -6.91
N GLN A 637 19.71 -5.52 -7.84
CA GLN A 637 20.24 -6.88 -7.68
C GLN A 637 21.18 -6.96 -6.47
N GLN A 638 22.11 -6.00 -6.36
CA GLN A 638 23.08 -5.91 -5.29
C GLN A 638 22.38 -5.70 -3.93
N LEU A 639 21.46 -4.74 -3.86
CA LEU A 639 20.63 -4.50 -2.69
C LEU A 639 19.82 -5.74 -2.29
N GLY A 640 19.20 -6.41 -3.27
CA GLY A 640 18.37 -7.61 -3.07
C GLY A 640 19.11 -8.80 -2.45
N ARG A 641 20.45 -8.82 -2.48
CA ARG A 641 21.26 -9.82 -1.74
C ARG A 641 21.15 -9.62 -0.24
N GLY A 642 21.21 -8.37 0.19
CA GLY A 642 21.06 -7.98 1.59
C GLY A 642 19.61 -7.97 2.06
N LEU A 643 18.61 -8.01 1.19
CA LEU A 643 17.20 -7.93 1.59
C LEU A 643 16.58 -9.28 1.94
N ARG A 644 17.32 -10.39 1.86
CA ARG A 644 16.79 -11.70 2.26
C ARG A 644 16.59 -11.79 3.78
N MET A 645 15.55 -12.49 4.21
CA MET A 645 15.28 -12.77 5.62
C MET A 645 16.25 -13.83 6.15
N ALA A 646 16.79 -13.62 7.34
CA ALA A 646 17.61 -14.58 8.06
C ALA A 646 17.29 -14.55 9.56
N GLU A 647 17.51 -15.66 10.26
CA GLU A 647 17.33 -15.73 11.71
C GLU A 647 18.37 -14.82 12.41
N GLY A 648 17.94 -14.04 13.39
CA GLY A 648 18.80 -13.07 14.10
C GLY A 648 19.07 -11.76 13.33
N LYS A 649 18.65 -11.64 12.07
CA LYS A 649 18.80 -10.40 11.29
C LYS A 649 17.58 -9.50 11.45
N GLU A 650 17.79 -8.30 11.99
CA GLU A 650 16.72 -7.31 12.18
C GLU A 650 16.46 -6.47 10.93
N CYS A 651 17.53 -5.92 10.34
CA CYS A 651 17.48 -5.15 9.11
C CYS A 651 18.80 -5.25 8.32
N LEU A 652 18.78 -4.75 7.09
CA LEU A 652 19.95 -4.56 6.25
C LEU A 652 20.50 -3.13 6.40
N THR A 653 21.74 -2.95 6.82
CA THR A 653 22.42 -1.65 6.79
C THR A 653 23.06 -1.43 5.42
N VAL A 654 22.76 -0.30 4.78
CA VAL A 654 23.27 0.07 3.45
C VAL A 654 24.00 1.39 3.56
N LEU A 655 25.29 1.41 3.23
CA LEU A 655 26.09 2.63 3.12
C LEU A 655 26.37 2.91 1.65
N ASP A 656 25.80 4.00 1.14
CA ASP A 656 26.01 4.47 -0.22
C ASP A 656 26.88 5.72 -0.20
N PHE A 657 28.08 5.63 -0.77
CA PHE A 657 29.03 6.75 -0.79
C PHE A 657 28.75 7.63 -2.02
N ILE A 658 28.19 8.81 -1.76
CA ILE A 658 27.64 9.71 -2.77
C ILE A 658 28.54 10.94 -2.92
N GLY A 659 29.25 10.99 -4.05
CA GLY A 659 30.04 12.15 -4.48
C GLY A 659 29.27 13.07 -5.43
N GLN A 660 29.95 14.10 -5.95
CA GLN A 660 29.39 14.96 -6.99
C GLN A 660 29.29 14.18 -8.31
N ALA A 661 28.09 13.72 -8.65
CA ALA A 661 27.87 12.96 -9.87
C ALA A 661 27.76 13.85 -11.12
N HIS A 662 28.04 13.27 -12.28
CA HIS A 662 27.73 13.79 -13.61
C HIS A 662 26.23 14.12 -13.75
N GLN A 663 25.90 15.10 -14.58
CA GLN A 663 24.53 15.62 -14.74
C GLN A 663 23.54 14.55 -15.23
N GLU A 664 24.02 13.58 -16.01
CA GLU A 664 23.19 12.48 -16.53
C GLU A 664 22.97 11.32 -15.54
N TYR A 665 23.59 11.34 -14.36
CA TYR A 665 23.39 10.29 -13.35
C TYR A 665 21.97 10.34 -12.78
N ARG A 666 21.26 9.20 -12.81
CA ARG A 666 19.81 9.09 -12.57
C ARG A 666 19.46 8.84 -11.09
N PHE A 667 19.74 9.81 -10.20
CA PHE A 667 19.36 9.70 -8.78
C PHE A 667 17.84 9.53 -8.58
N GLN A 668 17.04 10.18 -9.43
CA GLN A 668 15.59 10.13 -9.35
C GLN A 668 15.06 8.68 -9.37
N ASP A 669 15.58 7.85 -10.28
CA ASP A 669 15.08 6.48 -10.47
C ASP A 669 15.54 5.57 -9.33
N LYS A 670 16.78 5.75 -8.85
CA LYS A 670 17.32 5.04 -7.68
C LYS A 670 16.43 5.25 -6.45
N PHE A 671 16.15 6.50 -6.08
CA PHE A 671 15.29 6.79 -4.93
C PHE A 671 13.83 6.43 -5.19
N ARG A 672 13.31 6.60 -6.41
CA ARG A 672 11.95 6.17 -6.77
C ARG A 672 11.76 4.67 -6.54
N ALA A 673 12.75 3.85 -6.88
CA ALA A 673 12.69 2.41 -6.65
C ALA A 673 12.69 2.03 -5.15
N LEU A 674 13.33 2.83 -4.29
CA LEU A 674 13.36 2.61 -2.85
C LEU A 674 12.08 3.06 -2.12
N ILE A 675 11.44 4.14 -2.58
CA ILE A 675 10.27 4.75 -1.90
C ILE A 675 8.92 4.36 -2.52
N GLY A 676 8.91 3.85 -3.75
CA GLY A 676 7.68 3.44 -4.43
C GLY A 676 6.82 4.60 -4.95
N ALA A 677 5.50 4.40 -4.95
CA ALA A 677 4.53 5.39 -5.43
C ALA A 677 4.34 6.47 -4.35
N THR A 678 4.42 7.73 -4.72
CA THR A 678 4.37 8.84 -3.77
C THR A 678 3.63 10.04 -4.33
N LYS A 679 2.89 10.74 -3.46
CA LYS A 679 2.16 11.99 -3.78
C LYS A 679 3.12 13.11 -4.20
N HIS A 680 4.28 13.20 -3.54
CA HIS A 680 5.28 14.24 -3.74
C HIS A 680 6.44 13.78 -4.63
N SER A 681 7.17 14.75 -5.19
CA SER A 681 8.36 14.47 -5.99
C SER A 681 9.51 13.95 -5.13
N ILE A 682 10.48 13.24 -5.74
CA ILE A 682 11.71 12.80 -5.04
C ILE A 682 12.45 14.00 -4.41
N SER A 683 12.45 15.15 -5.09
CA SER A 683 13.06 16.38 -4.54
C SER A 683 12.43 16.78 -3.20
N TYR A 684 11.10 16.70 -3.07
CA TYR A 684 10.44 17.00 -1.80
C TYR A 684 10.92 16.08 -0.66
N TYR A 685 11.05 14.77 -0.92
CA TYR A 685 11.52 13.81 0.09
C TYR A 685 12.99 13.98 0.45
N VAL A 686 13.84 14.32 -0.52
CA VAL A 686 15.24 14.64 -0.25
C VAL A 686 15.35 15.89 0.64
N GLU A 687 14.47 16.88 0.45
CA GLU A 687 14.46 18.15 1.19
C GLU A 687 13.83 18.04 2.59
N ASN A 688 12.70 17.36 2.72
CA ASN A 688 11.91 17.30 3.97
C ASN A 688 12.09 15.99 4.75
N GLY A 689 12.85 15.04 4.21
CA GLY A 689 12.99 13.69 4.78
C GLY A 689 12.03 12.69 4.15
N PHE A 690 12.36 11.41 4.31
CA PHE A 690 11.63 10.30 3.71
C PHE A 690 10.53 9.81 4.65
N SER A 691 9.35 10.43 4.58
CA SER A 691 8.18 10.07 5.40
C SER A 691 7.39 8.87 4.89
N ASN A 692 7.41 8.60 3.58
CA ASN A 692 6.65 7.52 2.95
C ASN A 692 7.58 6.35 2.58
N LEU A 693 7.95 5.57 3.59
CA LEU A 693 8.85 4.42 3.48
C LEU A 693 8.18 3.14 3.99
N PRO A 694 8.55 1.96 3.45
CA PRO A 694 8.06 0.69 3.96
C PRO A 694 8.37 0.51 5.46
N ARG A 695 7.54 -0.26 6.15
CA ARG A 695 7.65 -0.49 7.60
C ARG A 695 9.02 -1.02 8.00
N GLY A 696 9.63 -0.38 9.00
CA GLY A 696 10.95 -0.73 9.52
C GLY A 696 12.13 -0.28 8.66
N THR A 697 11.87 0.37 7.52
CA THR A 697 12.93 0.95 6.69
C THR A 697 13.23 2.39 7.06
N PHE A 698 14.43 2.83 6.73
CA PHE A 698 14.90 4.18 7.03
C PHE A 698 15.83 4.68 5.93
N ILE A 699 15.69 5.94 5.51
CA ILE A 699 16.63 6.58 4.58
C ILE A 699 17.12 7.89 5.20
N GLN A 700 18.43 8.02 5.35
CA GLN A 700 19.09 9.24 5.81
C GLN A 700 20.18 9.66 4.82
N LEU A 701 20.19 10.94 4.49
CA LEU A 701 21.23 11.54 3.65
C LEU A 701 22.03 12.53 4.49
N GLU A 702 23.35 12.43 4.42
CA GLU A 702 24.21 13.45 5.00
C GLU A 702 24.06 14.79 4.27
N LYS A 703 24.40 15.89 4.95
CA LYS A 703 24.14 17.26 4.47
C LYS A 703 24.69 17.50 3.06
N GLN A 704 25.94 17.15 2.80
CA GLN A 704 26.58 17.38 1.50
C GLN A 704 26.05 16.43 0.42
N ALA A 705 25.87 15.14 0.75
CA ALA A 705 25.25 14.18 -0.16
C ALA A 705 23.84 14.65 -0.61
N LYS A 706 23.03 15.16 0.33
CA LYS A 706 21.72 15.77 0.06
C LYS A 706 21.82 16.96 -0.90
N GLU A 707 22.79 17.84 -0.71
CA GLU A 707 23.02 18.99 -1.61
C GLU A 707 23.42 18.54 -3.03
N TYR A 708 24.26 17.51 -3.16
CA TYR A 708 24.67 16.95 -4.46
C TYR A 708 23.48 16.35 -5.22
N ILE A 709 22.68 15.52 -4.54
CA ILE A 709 21.47 14.92 -5.11
C ILE A 709 20.48 16.03 -5.51
N MET A 710 20.25 17.02 -4.64
CA MET A 710 19.32 18.12 -4.93
C MET A 710 19.75 18.95 -6.14
N ARG A 711 21.05 19.20 -6.30
CA ARG A 711 21.60 19.91 -7.46
C ARG A 711 21.31 19.14 -8.75
N ASN A 712 21.58 17.83 -8.76
CA ASN A 712 21.30 16.96 -9.90
C ASN A 712 19.79 16.92 -10.23
N LEU A 713 18.93 16.72 -9.23
CA LEU A 713 17.47 16.70 -9.43
C LEU A 713 16.92 18.03 -9.97
N LYS A 714 17.42 19.18 -9.49
CA LYS A 714 17.02 20.51 -9.98
C LYS A 714 17.45 20.73 -11.44
N GLN A 715 18.62 20.23 -11.83
CA GLN A 715 19.10 20.30 -13.21
C GLN A 715 18.32 19.37 -14.16
N MET A 716 17.78 18.25 -13.64
CA MET A 716 16.88 17.34 -14.38
C MET A 716 15.42 17.82 -14.45
N SER A 717 15.09 18.99 -13.88
CA SER A 717 13.72 19.47 -13.73
C SER A 717 12.97 19.57 -15.06
N ARG A 718 11.79 18.94 -15.10
CA ARG A 718 10.88 18.80 -16.26
C ARG A 718 10.02 20.05 -16.49
N ASN A 719 10.65 21.23 -16.47
CA ASN A 719 9.97 22.48 -16.81
C ASN A 719 9.70 22.55 -18.33
N ARG A 720 8.77 23.41 -18.76
CA ARG A 720 8.37 23.53 -20.19
C ARG A 720 9.58 23.70 -21.11
N ARG A 721 10.57 24.51 -20.70
CA ARG A 721 11.77 24.80 -21.49
C ARG A 721 12.64 23.55 -21.68
N ALA A 722 12.82 22.75 -20.63
CA ALA A 722 13.55 21.48 -20.71
C ALA A 722 12.82 20.45 -21.58
N LEU A 723 11.48 20.39 -21.53
CA LEU A 723 10.69 19.52 -22.40
C LEU A 723 10.82 19.93 -23.87
N ILE A 724 10.75 21.22 -24.18
CA ILE A 724 10.95 21.74 -25.55
C ILE A 724 12.34 21.35 -26.08
N GLN A 725 13.39 21.48 -25.26
CA GLN A 725 14.74 21.07 -25.67
C GLN A 725 14.83 19.57 -25.97
N LYS A 726 14.18 18.72 -25.16
CA LYS A 726 14.11 17.28 -25.41
C LYS A 726 13.34 16.94 -26.69
N LEU A 727 12.26 17.66 -26.98
CA LEU A 727 11.50 17.48 -28.23
C LEU A 727 12.39 17.74 -29.46
N GLN A 728 13.26 18.76 -29.40
CA GLN A 728 14.16 19.11 -30.51
C GLN A 728 15.19 18.03 -30.84
N THR A 729 15.71 17.32 -29.83
CA THR A 729 16.74 16.29 -30.03
C THR A 729 16.18 14.88 -30.14
N PHE A 730 14.91 14.64 -29.74
CA PHE A 730 14.32 13.30 -29.65
C PHE A 730 14.52 12.41 -30.88
N GLN A 731 14.22 12.92 -32.08
CA GLN A 731 14.34 12.12 -33.31
C GLN A 731 15.81 11.80 -33.64
N GLN A 732 16.73 12.71 -33.33
CA GLN A 732 18.17 12.49 -33.52
C GLN A 732 18.71 11.49 -32.50
N ASP A 733 18.21 11.55 -31.26
CA ASP A 733 18.66 10.71 -30.16
C ASP A 733 18.15 9.27 -30.29
N THR A 734 16.89 9.10 -30.74
CA THR A 734 16.16 7.82 -30.72
C THR A 734 15.96 7.17 -32.09
N GLY A 735 15.91 7.94 -33.17
CA GLY A 735 15.51 7.46 -34.49
C GLY A 735 14.01 7.13 -34.64
N LEU A 736 13.19 7.37 -33.61
CA LEU A 736 11.75 7.11 -33.63
C LEU A 736 10.95 8.35 -34.07
N PRO A 737 9.75 8.17 -34.67
CA PRO A 737 8.87 9.29 -34.96
C PRO A 737 8.37 9.92 -33.66
N LEU A 738 8.27 11.25 -33.64
CA LEU A 738 7.91 12.01 -32.44
C LEU A 738 6.39 11.98 -32.21
N THR A 739 5.94 11.01 -31.43
CA THR A 739 4.53 10.86 -30.99
C THR A 739 4.45 11.03 -29.47
N VAL A 740 3.25 11.28 -28.94
CA VAL A 740 3.02 11.36 -27.49
C VAL A 740 3.48 10.05 -26.82
N ALA A 741 3.11 8.90 -27.39
CA ALA A 741 3.47 7.59 -26.87
C ALA A 741 5.00 7.40 -26.80
N HIS A 742 5.70 7.54 -27.92
CA HIS A 742 7.15 7.32 -27.97
C HIS A 742 7.91 8.30 -27.06
N PHE A 743 7.46 9.56 -26.97
CA PHE A 743 8.11 10.56 -26.12
C PHE A 743 7.95 10.23 -24.63
N VAL A 744 6.75 9.81 -24.22
CA VAL A 744 6.45 9.46 -22.83
C VAL A 744 7.16 8.18 -22.42
N GLU A 745 7.13 7.15 -23.26
CA GLU A 745 7.76 5.85 -23.04
C GLU A 745 9.29 5.98 -22.94
N HIS A 746 9.93 6.61 -23.93
CA HIS A 746 11.40 6.76 -23.96
C HIS A 746 11.94 7.52 -22.74
N HIS A 747 11.22 8.52 -22.25
CA HIS A 747 11.64 9.32 -21.11
C HIS A 747 11.12 8.80 -19.76
N GLY A 748 10.41 7.67 -19.73
CA GLY A 748 9.84 7.09 -18.51
C GLY A 748 8.93 8.08 -17.76
N MET A 749 8.10 8.81 -18.50
CA MET A 749 7.17 9.80 -17.94
C MET A 749 5.74 9.25 -17.92
N THR A 750 4.84 9.90 -17.19
CA THR A 750 3.39 9.68 -17.35
C THR A 750 2.77 10.81 -18.17
N LEU A 751 1.57 10.60 -18.72
CA LEU A 751 0.82 11.67 -19.39
C LEU A 751 0.60 12.88 -18.46
N VAL A 752 0.27 12.63 -17.18
CA VAL A 752 0.04 13.69 -16.19
C VAL A 752 1.29 14.57 -16.01
N GLU A 753 2.49 13.97 -16.02
CA GLU A 753 3.76 14.70 -15.92
C GLU A 753 4.09 15.51 -17.17
N LEU A 754 3.81 14.96 -18.37
CA LEU A 754 3.99 15.66 -19.63
C LEU A 754 3.11 16.92 -19.71
N TYR A 755 1.82 16.77 -19.37
CA TYR A 755 0.82 17.83 -19.45
C TYR A 755 0.80 18.77 -18.22
N GLY A 756 1.57 18.46 -17.17
CA GLY A 756 1.87 19.39 -16.08
C GLY A 756 0.67 19.81 -15.22
N GLY A 757 -0.39 18.98 -15.18
CA GLY A 757 -1.57 19.17 -14.32
C GLY A 757 -2.26 20.54 -14.48
N ARG A 758 -2.64 21.17 -13.35
CA ARG A 758 -3.50 22.38 -13.27
C ARG A 758 -2.83 23.70 -13.70
N THR A 759 -1.55 23.69 -14.07
CA THR A 759 -0.94 24.88 -14.71
C THR A 759 -1.55 25.16 -16.08
N GLY A 760 -2.18 24.15 -16.73
CA GLY A 760 -3.03 24.31 -17.90
C GLY A 760 -2.33 24.91 -19.12
N LYS A 761 -1.00 24.90 -19.13
CA LYS A 761 -0.17 25.56 -20.16
C LYS A 761 0.60 24.58 -21.03
N ARG A 762 0.62 23.28 -20.72
CA ARG A 762 1.35 22.28 -21.51
C ARG A 762 0.36 21.55 -22.41
N TYR A 763 0.66 21.61 -23.70
CA TYR A 763 -0.09 21.05 -24.81
C TYR A 763 0.99 20.52 -25.75
N PHE A 764 0.96 19.22 -26.07
CA PHE A 764 2.12 18.55 -26.68
C PHE A 764 2.40 19.13 -28.06
N ARG A 765 1.38 19.23 -28.92
CA ARG A 765 1.49 19.83 -30.25
C ARG A 765 1.82 21.32 -30.20
N GLY A 766 1.33 22.05 -29.20
CA GLY A 766 1.76 23.43 -28.95
C GLY A 766 3.25 23.54 -28.60
N MET A 767 3.78 22.60 -27.81
CA MET A 767 5.22 22.52 -27.52
C MET A 767 6.05 22.10 -28.75
N LEU A 768 5.49 21.31 -29.68
CA LEU A 768 6.13 21.02 -30.98
C LEU A 768 6.24 22.28 -31.86
N ALA A 769 5.19 23.09 -31.89
CA ALA A 769 5.19 24.36 -32.61
C ALA A 769 6.22 25.34 -32.00
N GLU A 770 6.27 25.45 -30.67
CA GLU A 770 7.29 26.26 -29.98
C GLU A 770 8.72 25.74 -30.16
N ALA A 771 8.90 24.43 -30.31
CA ALA A 771 10.18 23.82 -30.60
C ALA A 771 10.66 24.08 -32.04
N GLY A 772 9.80 24.62 -32.91
CA GLY A 772 10.06 24.81 -34.34
C GLY A 772 9.93 23.53 -35.18
N LEU A 773 9.26 22.49 -34.65
CA LEU A 773 9.10 21.19 -35.31
C LEU A 773 7.82 21.10 -36.15
N THR A 774 6.81 21.91 -35.84
CA THR A 774 5.54 22.02 -36.59
C THR A 774 5.16 23.48 -36.81
N ALA A 775 4.23 23.74 -37.72
CA ALA A 775 3.69 25.08 -37.93
C ALA A 775 2.93 25.60 -36.68
N LEU A 776 2.78 26.92 -36.59
CA LEU A 776 1.93 27.56 -35.58
C LEU A 776 0.48 27.08 -35.75
N ILE A 777 -0.19 26.81 -34.64
CA ILE A 777 -1.54 26.27 -34.62
C ILE A 777 -2.53 27.43 -34.54
N GLU A 778 -3.38 27.58 -35.56
CA GLU A 778 -4.45 28.57 -35.58
C GLU A 778 -5.71 28.02 -34.89
N GLY A 779 -6.46 28.88 -34.17
CA GLY A 779 -7.73 28.49 -33.53
C GLY A 779 -7.59 27.65 -32.26
N GLU A 780 -6.45 27.71 -31.55
CA GLU A 780 -6.30 27.07 -30.24
C GLU A 780 -7.26 27.67 -29.20
N HIS A 781 -8.10 26.81 -28.63
CA HIS A 781 -9.00 27.19 -27.54
C HIS A 781 -8.31 26.92 -26.19
N GLU A 782 -7.68 27.94 -25.62
CA GLU A 782 -6.97 27.85 -24.34
C GLU A 782 -7.85 27.27 -23.21
N GLU A 783 -9.16 27.52 -23.27
CA GLU A 783 -10.15 26.97 -22.35
C GLU A 783 -10.19 25.42 -22.35
N TYR A 784 -10.14 24.78 -23.52
CA TYR A 784 -10.17 23.32 -23.63
C TYR A 784 -8.82 22.69 -23.26
N ILE A 785 -7.71 23.35 -23.58
CA ILE A 785 -6.36 22.91 -23.18
C ILE A 785 -6.25 22.82 -21.66
N ARG A 786 -6.81 23.80 -20.93
CA ARG A 786 -6.86 23.79 -19.46
C ARG A 786 -7.67 22.61 -18.89
N ARG A 787 -8.54 22.00 -19.70
CA ARG A 787 -9.40 20.87 -19.32
C ARG A 787 -8.85 19.51 -19.78
N LEU A 788 -7.81 19.49 -20.60
CA LEU A 788 -7.13 18.27 -21.07
C LEU A 788 -6.69 17.31 -19.94
N PRO A 789 -6.34 17.75 -18.71
CA PRO A 789 -6.11 16.84 -17.58
C PRO A 789 -7.26 15.88 -17.27
N SER A 790 -8.51 16.24 -17.58
CA SER A 790 -9.69 15.42 -17.30
C SER A 790 -9.82 14.16 -18.18
N VAL A 791 -9.08 14.10 -19.29
CA VAL A 791 -9.07 12.92 -20.18
C VAL A 791 -7.86 12.01 -19.99
N LEU A 792 -6.83 12.46 -19.26
CA LEU A 792 -5.57 11.74 -19.09
C LEU A 792 -5.70 10.41 -18.32
N THR A 793 -6.76 10.27 -17.53
CA THR A 793 -7.00 9.12 -16.64
C THR A 793 -8.13 8.21 -17.11
N ILE A 794 -8.77 8.51 -18.26
CA ILE A 794 -9.85 7.68 -18.81
C ILE A 794 -9.30 6.30 -19.19
N ASN A 795 -9.89 5.26 -18.62
CA ASN A 795 -9.44 3.87 -18.76
C ASN A 795 -10.58 2.87 -19.01
N SER A 796 -11.75 3.34 -19.46
CA SER A 796 -12.84 2.46 -19.92
C SER A 796 -12.64 2.12 -21.39
N ARG A 797 -12.52 0.82 -21.70
CA ARG A 797 -12.25 0.37 -23.06
C ARG A 797 -13.43 0.67 -23.97
N SER A 798 -14.65 0.39 -23.52
CA SER A 798 -15.87 0.67 -24.29
C SER A 798 -15.97 2.16 -24.67
N TRP A 799 -15.69 3.05 -23.72
CA TRP A 799 -15.75 4.48 -23.94
C TRP A 799 -14.60 5.00 -24.81
N LEU A 800 -13.37 4.55 -24.57
CA LEU A 800 -12.20 4.92 -25.39
C LEU A 800 -12.38 4.48 -26.85
N THR A 801 -12.82 3.23 -27.08
CA THR A 801 -13.09 2.73 -28.44
C THR A 801 -14.19 3.55 -29.12
N PHE A 802 -15.28 3.85 -28.41
CA PHE A 802 -16.33 4.72 -28.96
C PHE A 802 -15.81 6.11 -29.33
N LEU A 803 -15.04 6.77 -28.46
CA LEU A 803 -14.51 8.11 -28.73
C LEU A 803 -13.53 8.12 -29.90
N ILE A 804 -12.66 7.12 -30.02
CA ILE A 804 -11.75 7.00 -31.17
C ILE A 804 -12.54 6.79 -32.46
N ASP A 805 -13.53 5.90 -32.47
CA ASP A 805 -14.36 5.64 -33.65
C ASP A 805 -15.22 6.86 -34.03
N PHE A 806 -15.78 7.55 -33.04
CA PHE A 806 -16.55 8.78 -33.24
C PHE A 806 -15.67 9.87 -33.87
N ILE A 807 -14.47 10.08 -33.31
CA ILE A 807 -13.58 11.16 -33.75
C ILE A 807 -12.87 10.81 -35.06
N GLU A 808 -12.33 9.61 -35.26
CA GLU A 808 -11.54 9.27 -36.46
C GLU A 808 -12.41 8.75 -37.61
N LYS A 809 -13.39 7.89 -37.32
CA LYS A 809 -14.18 7.20 -38.34
C LYS A 809 -15.53 7.88 -38.62
N GLY A 810 -15.88 8.91 -37.85
CA GLY A 810 -17.17 9.60 -37.96
C GLY A 810 -18.35 8.71 -37.57
N LYS A 811 -18.13 7.74 -36.67
CA LYS A 811 -19.19 6.86 -36.17
C LYS A 811 -20.26 7.69 -35.45
N GLU A 812 -21.54 7.51 -35.81
CA GLU A 812 -22.65 8.16 -35.11
C GLU A 812 -23.03 7.41 -33.81
N ALA A 813 -23.56 8.14 -32.83
CA ALA A 813 -24.06 7.57 -31.58
C ALA A 813 -25.45 6.93 -31.76
N THR A 814 -25.45 5.65 -32.11
CA THR A 814 -26.69 4.92 -32.48
C THR A 814 -27.41 4.31 -31.29
N THR A 815 -26.66 3.75 -30.34
CA THR A 815 -27.23 3.11 -29.15
C THR A 815 -27.47 4.11 -28.02
N ALA A 816 -28.32 3.74 -27.06
CA ALA A 816 -28.59 4.59 -25.89
C ALA A 816 -27.32 4.84 -25.05
N ASP A 817 -26.46 3.83 -24.90
CA ASP A 817 -25.19 3.96 -24.19
C ASP A 817 -24.21 4.86 -24.94
N GLU A 818 -24.10 4.74 -26.27
CA GLU A 818 -23.25 5.63 -27.09
C GLU A 818 -23.70 7.10 -26.98
N ARG A 819 -25.02 7.36 -26.93
CA ARG A 819 -25.55 8.71 -26.70
C ARG A 819 -25.19 9.24 -25.31
N ARG A 820 -25.24 8.39 -24.28
CA ARG A 820 -24.77 8.76 -22.93
C ARG A 820 -23.27 9.02 -22.90
N MET A 821 -22.47 8.18 -23.57
CA MET A 821 -21.02 8.37 -23.72
C MET A 821 -20.66 9.69 -24.41
N LEU A 822 -21.46 10.11 -25.41
CA LEU A 822 -21.28 11.41 -26.08
C LEU A 822 -21.59 12.58 -25.14
N ILE A 823 -22.65 12.48 -24.33
CA ILE A 823 -22.98 13.48 -23.30
C ILE A 823 -21.89 13.55 -22.22
N MET A 824 -21.32 12.40 -21.80
CA MET A 824 -20.18 12.37 -20.88
C MET A 824 -18.96 13.09 -21.46
N PHE A 825 -18.68 12.93 -22.76
CA PHE A 825 -17.60 13.63 -23.44
C PHE A 825 -17.85 15.14 -23.48
N TYR A 826 -19.08 15.56 -23.80
CA TYR A 826 -19.48 16.97 -23.74
C TYR A 826 -19.21 17.59 -22.36
N TYR A 827 -19.68 16.95 -21.28
CA TYR A 827 -19.51 17.45 -19.91
C TYR A 827 -18.07 17.32 -19.36
N THR A 828 -17.19 16.60 -20.06
CA THR A 828 -15.77 16.59 -19.74
C THR A 828 -15.13 17.97 -20.02
N PHE A 829 -15.59 18.65 -21.09
CA PHE A 829 -15.11 19.99 -21.46
C PHE A 829 -16.04 21.11 -20.98
N HIS A 830 -17.35 20.95 -21.19
CA HIS A 830 -18.39 21.93 -20.83
C HIS A 830 -18.95 21.68 -19.41
N ARG A 831 -19.39 22.72 -18.70
CA ARG A 831 -19.96 22.61 -17.33
C ARG A 831 -21.42 23.03 -17.20
N ALA A 832 -22.10 23.24 -18.33
CA ALA A 832 -23.48 23.67 -18.37
C ALA A 832 -24.18 23.02 -19.56
N ALA A 833 -25.51 22.90 -19.48
CA ALA A 833 -26.31 22.44 -20.61
C ALA A 833 -26.14 23.35 -21.85
N PRO A 834 -26.27 22.81 -23.09
CA PRO A 834 -26.09 23.53 -24.35
C PRO A 834 -26.74 24.92 -24.40
N GLU A 835 -28.01 25.03 -24.00
CA GLU A 835 -28.77 26.29 -24.06
C GLU A 835 -28.09 27.42 -23.27
N LYS A 836 -27.52 27.11 -22.09
CA LYS A 836 -26.83 28.09 -21.24
C LYS A 836 -25.52 28.59 -21.84
N LEU A 837 -24.95 27.85 -22.79
CA LEU A 837 -23.73 28.21 -23.51
C LEU A 837 -24.03 28.76 -24.92
N GLY A 838 -25.30 28.96 -25.26
CA GLY A 838 -25.73 29.42 -26.58
C GLY A 838 -25.55 28.37 -27.68
N LEU A 839 -25.55 27.08 -27.32
CA LEU A 839 -25.45 25.95 -28.25
C LEU A 839 -26.83 25.33 -28.46
N SER A 840 -27.11 24.86 -29.67
CA SER A 840 -28.37 24.21 -30.05
C SER A 840 -28.49 22.76 -29.59
N SER A 841 -27.36 22.07 -29.38
CA SER A 841 -27.32 20.64 -29.07
C SER A 841 -26.01 20.20 -28.39
N ILE A 842 -26.00 18.98 -27.87
CA ILE A 842 -24.78 18.32 -27.34
C ILE A 842 -23.78 18.12 -28.48
N GLU A 843 -24.26 17.69 -29.64
CA GLU A 843 -23.49 17.43 -30.84
C GLU A 843 -22.76 18.69 -31.31
N GLU A 844 -23.43 19.85 -31.34
CA GLU A 844 -22.78 21.14 -31.67
C GLU A 844 -21.65 21.47 -30.69
N GLY A 845 -21.88 21.26 -29.40
CA GLY A 845 -20.86 21.48 -28.37
C GLY A 845 -19.66 20.56 -28.48
N VAL A 846 -19.88 19.29 -28.85
CA VAL A 846 -18.81 18.33 -29.15
C VAL A 846 -18.04 18.75 -30.40
N GLN A 847 -18.73 19.13 -31.48
CA GLN A 847 -18.09 19.62 -32.70
C GLN A 847 -17.26 20.88 -32.44
N ARG A 848 -17.70 21.77 -31.53
CA ARG A 848 -16.94 22.95 -31.11
C ARG A 848 -15.65 22.59 -30.38
N VAL A 849 -15.62 21.52 -29.58
CA VAL A 849 -14.38 21.02 -28.95
C VAL A 849 -13.44 20.44 -30.00
N LEU A 850 -13.99 19.73 -30.98
CA LEU A 850 -13.25 19.05 -32.05
C LEU A 850 -12.91 19.96 -33.24
N SER A 851 -13.22 21.26 -33.19
CA SER A 851 -13.07 22.17 -34.31
C SER A 851 -11.61 22.44 -34.69
N CYS A 852 -10.69 22.36 -33.72
CA CYS A 852 -9.25 22.50 -33.96
C CYS A 852 -8.66 21.13 -34.32
N GLU A 853 -8.12 21.00 -35.54
CA GLU A 853 -7.56 19.75 -36.04
C GLU A 853 -6.41 19.24 -35.17
N ALA A 854 -5.51 20.12 -34.74
CA ALA A 854 -4.39 19.76 -33.87
C ALA A 854 -4.88 19.20 -32.53
N PHE A 855 -5.88 19.85 -31.92
CA PHE A 855 -6.43 19.43 -30.63
C PHE A 855 -7.18 18.10 -30.75
N ARG A 856 -7.98 17.92 -31.81
CA ARG A 856 -8.64 16.65 -32.14
C ARG A 856 -7.62 15.52 -32.26
N ALA A 857 -6.53 15.74 -33.00
CA ALA A 857 -5.47 14.74 -33.16
C ALA A 857 -4.78 14.41 -31.82
N GLU A 858 -4.54 15.41 -30.96
CA GLU A 858 -3.96 15.18 -29.63
C GLU A 858 -4.87 14.38 -28.70
N LEU A 859 -6.18 14.64 -28.71
CA LEU A 859 -7.15 13.83 -27.95
C LEU A 859 -7.13 12.37 -28.40
N VAL A 860 -7.09 12.13 -29.71
CA VAL A 860 -7.00 10.77 -30.26
C VAL A 860 -5.69 10.09 -29.85
N ASP A 861 -4.56 10.80 -29.89
CA ASP A 861 -3.28 10.26 -29.41
C ASP A 861 -3.35 9.87 -27.94
N ILE A 862 -3.97 10.70 -27.10
CA ILE A 862 -4.20 10.40 -25.67
C ILE A 862 -5.11 9.18 -25.51
N PHE A 863 -6.21 9.10 -26.24
CA PHE A 863 -7.15 7.97 -26.14
C PHE A 863 -6.52 6.66 -26.63
N LYS A 864 -5.76 6.69 -27.72
CA LYS A 864 -5.00 5.54 -28.23
C LYS A 864 -3.92 5.12 -27.23
N TYR A 865 -3.22 6.08 -26.64
CA TYR A 865 -2.25 5.80 -25.58
C TYR A 865 -2.92 5.12 -24.39
N ASN A 866 -4.01 5.68 -23.86
CA ASN A 866 -4.74 5.09 -22.73
C ASN A 866 -5.26 3.68 -23.04
N LEU A 867 -5.82 3.48 -24.24
CA LEU A 867 -6.33 2.19 -24.70
C LEU A 867 -5.21 1.13 -24.82
N ALA A 868 -4.02 1.54 -25.27
CA ALA A 868 -2.86 0.67 -25.39
C ALA A 868 -2.16 0.36 -24.04
N HIS A 869 -2.54 1.04 -22.96
CA HIS A 869 -1.91 0.95 -21.63
C HIS A 869 -2.89 0.57 -20.50
N LEU A 870 -4.02 -0.09 -20.82
CA LEU A 870 -4.94 -0.65 -19.83
C LEU A 870 -4.27 -1.83 -19.11
N ARG A 871 -4.24 -1.78 -17.78
CA ARG A 871 -3.56 -2.78 -16.93
C ARG A 871 -4.48 -3.83 -16.31
N PHE A 872 -5.77 -3.76 -16.61
CA PHE A 872 -6.78 -4.68 -16.09
C PHE A 872 -7.87 -4.89 -17.15
N VAL A 873 -8.58 -6.01 -17.04
CA VAL A 873 -9.76 -6.27 -17.89
C VAL A 873 -10.95 -5.55 -17.28
N ASP A 874 -11.47 -4.57 -18.02
CA ASP A 874 -12.69 -3.86 -17.65
C ASP A 874 -13.90 -4.81 -17.66
N LYS A 875 -14.82 -4.63 -16.71
CA LYS A 875 -16.01 -5.47 -16.57
C LYS A 875 -17.24 -4.64 -16.90
N SER A 876 -18.08 -5.16 -17.79
CA SER A 876 -19.39 -4.56 -18.04
C SER A 876 -20.25 -4.64 -16.78
N ASN A 877 -21.04 -3.60 -16.55
CA ASN A 877 -21.95 -3.57 -15.42
C ASN A 877 -23.22 -4.41 -15.69
N SER A 878 -23.95 -4.75 -14.62
CA SER A 878 -25.18 -5.55 -14.66
C SER A 878 -26.45 -4.74 -14.43
N PHE A 879 -26.43 -3.41 -14.64
CA PHE A 879 -27.60 -2.58 -14.39
C PHE A 879 -28.69 -2.84 -15.45
N PRO A 880 -29.98 -2.85 -15.06
CA PRO A 880 -31.08 -3.17 -15.97
C PRO A 880 -31.51 -1.98 -16.86
N TYR A 881 -30.76 -0.88 -16.83
CA TYR A 881 -31.03 0.37 -17.55
C TYR A 881 -29.77 0.86 -18.28
N THR A 882 -29.94 1.81 -19.20
CA THR A 882 -28.83 2.42 -19.95
C THR A 882 -27.81 3.05 -19.01
N PHE A 883 -26.62 2.46 -18.94
CA PHE A 883 -25.57 2.87 -18.03
C PHE A 883 -24.20 2.50 -18.61
N PRO A 884 -23.48 3.48 -19.21
CA PRO A 884 -22.27 3.20 -19.98
C PRO A 884 -20.99 3.08 -19.14
N LEU A 885 -21.09 3.00 -17.81
CA LEU A 885 -19.90 2.93 -16.95
C LEU A 885 -19.46 1.48 -16.75
N ASP A 886 -18.18 1.21 -17.03
CA ASP A 886 -17.54 -0.06 -16.78
C ASP A 886 -17.02 -0.13 -15.34
N ILE A 887 -17.16 -1.30 -14.73
CA ILE A 887 -16.69 -1.56 -13.36
C ILE A 887 -15.16 -1.55 -13.35
N HIS A 888 -14.60 -0.97 -12.29
CA HIS A 888 -13.17 -0.72 -12.02
C HIS A 888 -12.52 0.39 -12.86
N CYS A 889 -13.29 1.07 -13.72
CA CYS A 889 -12.83 2.23 -14.47
C CYS A 889 -12.97 3.54 -13.66
N MET A 890 -12.21 4.56 -14.09
CA MET A 890 -12.08 5.86 -13.45
C MET A 890 -12.98 6.89 -14.12
N TYR A 891 -13.76 7.61 -13.31
CA TYR A 891 -14.71 8.62 -13.77
C TYR A 891 -14.70 9.85 -12.86
N SER A 892 -14.86 11.04 -13.45
CA SER A 892 -15.12 12.27 -12.71
C SER A 892 -16.59 12.34 -12.26
N ILE A 893 -16.90 13.19 -11.28
CA ILE A 893 -18.30 13.43 -10.85
C ILE A 893 -19.16 13.86 -12.05
N ASP A 894 -18.65 14.79 -12.86
CA ASP A 894 -19.33 15.31 -14.06
C ASP A 894 -19.71 14.17 -15.03
N GLN A 895 -18.78 13.23 -15.25
CA GLN A 895 -19.00 12.06 -16.11
C GLN A 895 -20.01 11.09 -15.51
N VAL A 896 -19.97 10.84 -14.20
CA VAL A 896 -20.94 9.97 -13.51
C VAL A 896 -22.35 10.55 -13.58
N LEU A 897 -22.51 11.86 -13.29
CA LEU A 897 -23.82 12.52 -13.37
C LEU A 897 -24.39 12.53 -14.79
N ALA A 898 -23.54 12.66 -15.81
CA ALA A 898 -23.92 12.52 -17.21
C ALA A 898 -24.35 11.09 -17.57
N ALA A 899 -23.66 10.07 -17.05
CA ALA A 899 -23.98 8.66 -17.29
C ALA A 899 -25.34 8.26 -16.71
N PHE A 900 -25.70 8.77 -15.52
CA PHE A 900 -27.04 8.62 -14.92
C PHE A 900 -28.11 9.51 -15.58
N GLY A 901 -27.76 10.33 -16.58
CA GLY A 901 -28.69 11.25 -17.24
C GLY A 901 -29.16 12.42 -16.39
N TYR A 902 -28.59 12.61 -15.21
CA TYR A 902 -28.84 13.77 -14.34
C TYR A 902 -28.34 15.06 -14.98
N TRP A 903 -27.20 14.97 -15.65
CA TRP A 903 -26.72 15.99 -16.58
C TRP A 903 -27.00 15.52 -18.00
N ASN A 904 -27.75 16.31 -18.75
CA ASN A 904 -28.24 15.95 -20.09
C ASN A 904 -28.33 17.20 -20.99
N ALA A 905 -28.97 17.09 -22.15
CA ALA A 905 -29.09 18.18 -23.12
C ALA A 905 -29.94 19.38 -22.61
N GLU A 906 -30.85 19.14 -21.67
CA GLU A 906 -31.81 20.14 -21.20
C GLU A 906 -31.34 20.78 -19.87
N GLN A 907 -30.71 19.99 -18.99
CA GLN A 907 -30.35 20.46 -17.66
C GLN A 907 -29.01 19.92 -17.15
N SER A 908 -28.39 20.73 -16.29
CA SER A 908 -27.17 20.42 -15.55
C SER A 908 -27.26 20.98 -14.12
N PRO A 909 -28.08 20.37 -13.23
CA PRO A 909 -28.27 20.90 -11.87
C PRO A 909 -26.97 20.85 -11.05
N ALA A 910 -26.79 21.81 -10.14
CA ALA A 910 -25.65 21.82 -9.24
C ALA A 910 -25.68 20.59 -8.32
N PHE A 911 -24.52 19.96 -8.14
CA PHE A 911 -24.33 18.82 -7.26
C PHE A 911 -23.30 19.17 -6.18
N ARG A 912 -23.70 19.07 -4.91
CA ARG A 912 -22.86 19.40 -3.74
C ARG A 912 -22.89 18.31 -2.67
N GLU A 913 -23.64 17.24 -2.90
CA GLU A 913 -23.88 16.17 -1.93
C GLU A 913 -22.90 15.02 -2.19
N GLY A 914 -22.50 14.27 -1.16
CA GLY A 914 -21.63 13.09 -1.33
C GLY A 914 -22.39 11.83 -1.76
N VAL A 915 -23.73 11.88 -1.75
CA VAL A 915 -24.63 10.76 -2.05
C VAL A 915 -25.78 11.27 -2.90
N LYS A 916 -26.28 10.45 -3.83
CA LYS A 916 -27.46 10.80 -4.64
C LYS A 916 -28.35 9.59 -4.86
N TYR A 917 -29.65 9.77 -4.61
CA TYR A 917 -30.70 8.83 -5.02
C TYR A 917 -31.27 9.22 -6.38
N PHE A 918 -31.27 8.26 -7.31
CA PHE A 918 -31.90 8.35 -8.62
C PHE A 918 -33.20 7.54 -8.61
N ALA A 919 -34.33 8.23 -8.45
CA ALA A 919 -35.63 7.59 -8.25
C ALA A 919 -36.12 6.79 -9.47
N ASN A 920 -35.82 7.26 -10.70
CA ASN A 920 -36.22 6.57 -11.93
C ASN A 920 -35.46 5.26 -12.11
N GLU A 921 -34.17 5.27 -11.78
CA GLU A 921 -33.27 4.13 -11.88
C GLU A 921 -33.30 3.22 -10.63
N GLN A 922 -33.94 3.67 -9.54
CA GLN A 922 -33.94 3.02 -8.22
C GLN A 922 -32.52 2.69 -7.73
N THR A 923 -31.62 3.67 -7.85
CA THR A 923 -30.19 3.50 -7.51
C THR A 923 -29.71 4.65 -6.64
N ASP A 924 -29.07 4.33 -5.52
CA ASP A 924 -28.25 5.26 -4.74
C ASP A 924 -26.78 5.14 -5.12
N ILE A 925 -26.12 6.29 -5.34
CA ILE A 925 -24.67 6.34 -5.57
C ILE A 925 -23.95 7.03 -4.43
N PHE A 926 -22.81 6.48 -4.03
CA PHE A 926 -21.95 7.00 -2.97
C PHE A 926 -20.61 7.44 -3.55
N PHE A 927 -20.27 8.74 -3.42
CA PHE A 927 -18.95 9.27 -3.72
C PHE A 927 -18.11 9.29 -2.43
N ILE A 928 -17.15 8.39 -2.35
CA ILE A 928 -16.35 8.14 -1.16
C ILE A 928 -14.91 8.62 -1.41
N THR A 929 -14.46 9.58 -0.59
CA THR A 929 -13.04 9.99 -0.57
C THR A 929 -12.42 9.41 0.68
N LEU A 930 -11.46 8.51 0.52
CA LEU A 930 -10.83 7.81 1.63
C LEU A 930 -10.07 8.81 2.52
N ASN A 931 -9.24 9.68 1.94
CA ASN A 931 -8.43 10.64 2.67
C ASN A 931 -9.02 12.05 2.48
N LYS A 932 -9.70 12.55 3.51
CA LYS A 932 -10.46 13.81 3.46
C LYS A 932 -9.59 15.06 3.68
N SER A 933 -8.41 14.92 4.30
CA SER A 933 -7.43 16.00 4.46
C SER A 933 -6.31 15.92 3.42
N ASP A 934 -5.98 17.06 2.81
CA ASP A 934 -4.84 17.19 1.90
C ASP A 934 -3.51 17.45 2.65
N LYS A 935 -3.58 17.75 3.96
CA LYS A 935 -2.43 17.92 4.85
C LYS A 935 -1.93 16.57 5.34
N ASP A 936 -0.62 16.44 5.48
CA ASP A 936 0.06 15.19 5.83
C ASP A 936 -0.55 14.53 7.08
N PHE A 937 -1.15 13.34 6.90
CA PHE A 937 -1.50 12.35 7.93
C PHE A 937 -2.33 12.81 9.15
N SER A 938 -3.40 13.58 8.97
CA SER A 938 -4.32 13.88 10.09
C SER A 938 -5.10 12.64 10.56
N PRO A 939 -4.89 12.13 11.81
CA PRO A 939 -5.51 10.90 12.31
C PRO A 939 -7.04 10.97 12.41
N SER A 940 -7.62 12.16 12.57
CA SER A 940 -9.07 12.36 12.77
C SER A 940 -9.90 12.14 11.51
N THR A 941 -9.34 12.35 10.32
CA THR A 941 -10.09 12.21 9.04
C THR A 941 -9.99 10.82 8.40
N LEU A 942 -9.15 9.93 8.95
CA LEU A 942 -8.74 8.69 8.31
C LEU A 942 -9.73 7.52 8.50
N TYR A 943 -10.64 7.52 9.48
CA TYR A 943 -11.31 6.29 9.93
C TYR A 943 -12.83 6.19 9.67
N GLU A 944 -13.40 7.10 8.88
CA GLU A 944 -14.86 7.08 8.62
C GLU A 944 -15.26 6.09 7.50
N ASP A 945 -14.43 5.98 6.45
CA ASP A 945 -14.71 5.15 5.27
C ASP A 945 -13.47 4.32 4.91
N TYR A 946 -13.58 2.98 4.86
CA TYR A 946 -12.45 2.07 4.60
C TYR A 946 -12.89 0.70 4.06
N ALA A 947 -11.98 -0.02 3.40
CA ALA A 947 -12.19 -1.41 3.02
C ALA A 947 -11.83 -2.35 4.18
N ILE A 948 -12.75 -3.25 4.54
CA ILE A 948 -12.51 -4.31 5.54
C ILE A 948 -11.72 -5.44 4.87
N ASN A 949 -12.12 -5.87 3.67
CA ASN A 949 -11.40 -6.82 2.81
C ASN A 949 -11.79 -6.59 1.34
N GLU A 950 -11.42 -7.49 0.42
CA GLU A 950 -11.70 -7.36 -1.02
C GLU A 950 -13.18 -7.25 -1.42
N ARG A 951 -14.12 -7.61 -0.54
CA ARG A 951 -15.57 -7.51 -0.79
C ARG A 951 -16.32 -6.68 0.22
N LEU A 952 -15.81 -6.50 1.43
CA LEU A 952 -16.48 -5.78 2.50
C LEU A 952 -15.96 -4.34 2.61
N PHE A 953 -16.86 -3.37 2.58
CA PHE A 953 -16.55 -1.95 2.64
C PHE A 953 -17.35 -1.27 3.75
N HIS A 954 -16.67 -0.57 4.64
CA HIS A 954 -17.26 0.25 5.68
C HIS A 954 -17.50 1.67 5.18
N TRP A 955 -18.72 2.19 5.34
CA TRP A 955 -19.11 3.54 4.94
C TRP A 955 -19.97 4.21 6.01
N GLN A 956 -19.77 5.50 6.24
CA GLN A 956 -20.54 6.27 7.22
C GLN A 956 -21.47 7.31 6.56
N THR A 957 -22.70 7.42 7.04
CA THR A 957 -23.70 8.38 6.54
C THR A 957 -23.35 9.83 6.89
N GLN A 958 -24.05 10.79 6.28
CA GLN A 958 -24.02 12.18 6.77
C GLN A 958 -24.61 12.27 8.19
N SER A 959 -24.15 13.26 8.97
CA SER A 959 -24.43 13.42 10.40
C SER A 959 -25.91 13.56 10.80
N ARG A 960 -26.80 13.83 9.85
CA ARG A 960 -28.25 14.01 10.10
C ARG A 960 -29.08 12.75 9.88
N VAL A 961 -28.49 11.69 9.34
CA VAL A 961 -29.22 10.45 9.00
C VAL A 961 -29.29 9.56 10.25
N SER A 962 -30.52 9.28 10.71
CA SER A 962 -30.81 8.34 11.79
C SER A 962 -31.47 7.07 11.25
N GLU A 963 -31.52 6.02 12.06
CA GLU A 963 -32.10 4.71 11.70
C GLU A 963 -33.55 4.81 11.23
N HIS A 964 -34.33 5.77 11.75
CA HIS A 964 -35.73 5.96 11.39
C HIS A 964 -35.96 6.84 10.15
N THR A 965 -34.91 7.37 9.52
CA THR A 965 -35.09 8.19 8.30
C THR A 965 -35.49 7.33 7.10
N ALA A 966 -36.26 7.90 6.17
CA ALA A 966 -36.61 7.21 4.93
C ALA A 966 -35.38 6.79 4.11
N THR A 967 -34.28 7.53 4.23
CA THR A 967 -33.00 7.23 3.57
C THR A 967 -32.32 5.98 4.14
N SER A 968 -32.17 5.88 5.46
CA SER A 968 -31.57 4.70 6.10
C SER A 968 -32.43 3.45 5.91
N GLN A 969 -33.76 3.58 6.02
CA GLN A 969 -34.70 2.48 5.76
C GLN A 969 -34.57 1.96 4.32
N ARG A 970 -34.37 2.86 3.34
CA ARG A 970 -34.09 2.47 1.95
C ARG A 970 -32.76 1.72 1.82
N TYR A 971 -31.73 2.05 2.60
CA TYR A 971 -30.44 1.36 2.61
C TYR A 971 -30.52 -0.02 3.26
N ILE A 972 -31.18 -0.13 4.41
CA ILE A 972 -31.33 -1.38 5.16
C ILE A 972 -32.17 -2.38 4.35
N HIS A 973 -33.31 -1.94 3.81
CA HIS A 973 -34.26 -2.76 3.06
C HIS A 973 -34.03 -2.71 1.54
N HIS A 974 -32.83 -2.34 1.09
CA HIS A 974 -32.59 -2.10 -0.34
C HIS A 974 -32.85 -3.36 -1.20
N ARG A 975 -32.52 -4.55 -0.69
CA ARG A 975 -32.78 -5.83 -1.37
C ARG A 975 -34.28 -6.14 -1.50
N GLU A 976 -35.06 -5.83 -0.48
CA GLU A 976 -36.51 -6.07 -0.46
C GLU A 976 -37.25 -5.08 -1.37
N THR A 977 -36.78 -3.83 -1.41
CA THR A 977 -37.36 -2.76 -2.21
C THR A 977 -36.88 -2.75 -3.67
N GLY A 978 -35.89 -3.59 -4.01
CA GLY A 978 -35.25 -3.61 -5.33
C GLY A 978 -34.27 -2.46 -5.58
N ASN A 979 -34.02 -1.63 -4.57
CA ASN A 979 -33.09 -0.50 -4.64
C ASN A 979 -31.63 -0.97 -4.73
N ARG A 980 -30.86 -0.34 -5.61
CA ARG A 980 -29.45 -0.68 -5.85
C ARG A 980 -28.53 0.35 -5.22
N ILE A 981 -27.37 -0.10 -4.74
CA ILE A 981 -26.35 0.75 -4.14
C ILE A 981 -25.07 0.63 -4.98
N ALA A 982 -24.52 1.76 -5.43
CA ALA A 982 -23.30 1.82 -6.25
C ALA A 982 -22.22 2.68 -5.60
N LEU A 983 -21.00 2.15 -5.53
CA LEU A 983 -19.87 2.81 -4.85
C LEU A 983 -18.86 3.37 -5.85
N PHE A 984 -18.54 4.66 -5.68
CA PHE A 984 -17.48 5.37 -6.40
C PHE A 984 -16.44 5.83 -5.38
N VAL A 985 -15.23 5.29 -5.45
CA VAL A 985 -14.21 5.49 -4.39
C VAL A 985 -12.94 6.08 -4.97
N ARG A 986 -12.35 7.06 -4.27
CA ARG A 986 -11.03 7.62 -4.59
C ARG A 986 -10.18 7.74 -3.33
N GLU A 987 -8.87 7.75 -3.51
CA GLU A 987 -7.92 7.90 -2.40
C GLU A 987 -7.92 9.33 -1.86
N TYR A 988 -7.56 10.31 -2.69
CA TYR A 988 -7.47 11.72 -2.33
C TYR A 988 -8.46 12.56 -3.12
N LYS A 989 -8.75 13.77 -2.61
CA LYS A 989 -9.51 14.77 -3.36
C LYS A 989 -8.70 15.33 -4.53
N GLU A 990 -7.43 15.65 -4.27
CA GLU A 990 -6.48 16.09 -5.29
C GLU A 990 -5.16 15.28 -5.23
N GLU A 991 -4.65 14.88 -6.38
CA GLU A 991 -3.34 14.24 -6.55
C GLU A 991 -2.55 15.07 -7.58
N HIS A 992 -1.23 15.25 -7.44
CA HIS A 992 -0.40 16.10 -8.33
C HIS A 992 -1.05 17.45 -8.75
N ASN A 993 -1.75 18.11 -7.82
CA ASN A 993 -2.53 19.35 -8.01
C ASN A 993 -3.73 19.25 -8.98
N TYR A 994 -4.29 18.05 -9.23
CA TYR A 994 -5.50 17.82 -10.02
C TYR A 994 -6.59 17.13 -9.19
N THR A 995 -7.86 17.35 -9.52
CA THR A 995 -8.96 16.62 -8.87
C THR A 995 -8.96 15.16 -9.30
N SER A 996 -8.75 14.24 -8.36
CA SER A 996 -8.66 12.81 -8.66
C SER A 996 -10.02 12.23 -9.08
N PRO A 997 -10.05 11.37 -10.11
CA PRO A 997 -11.26 10.66 -10.50
C PRO A 997 -11.62 9.58 -9.47
N PHE A 998 -12.86 9.10 -9.52
CA PHE A 998 -13.35 7.99 -8.70
C PHE A 998 -13.29 6.69 -9.49
N VAL A 999 -12.86 5.62 -8.81
CA VAL A 999 -12.95 4.24 -9.31
C VAL A 999 -14.36 3.72 -9.03
N PHE A 1000 -15.05 3.21 -10.06
CA PHE A 1000 -16.36 2.61 -9.89
C PHE A 1000 -16.22 1.15 -9.40
N LEU A 1001 -16.68 0.85 -8.19
CA LEU A 1001 -16.56 -0.50 -7.59
C LEU A 1001 -17.77 -1.41 -7.89
N GLY A 1002 -18.78 -0.91 -8.61
CA GLY A 1002 -19.97 -1.67 -8.94
C GLY A 1002 -21.05 -1.65 -7.85
N GLU A 1003 -21.92 -2.66 -7.89
CA GLU A 1003 -23.04 -2.82 -6.97
C GLU A 1003 -22.62 -3.39 -5.61
N ALA A 1004 -23.23 -2.88 -4.55
CA ALA A 1004 -23.05 -3.33 -3.19
C ALA A 1004 -24.37 -3.78 -2.56
N ASP A 1005 -24.26 -4.74 -1.64
CA ASP A 1005 -25.37 -5.26 -0.86
C ASP A 1005 -25.16 -5.03 0.64
N TYR A 1006 -26.24 -4.73 1.35
CA TYR A 1006 -26.26 -4.51 2.79
C TYR A 1006 -25.85 -5.77 3.57
N VAL A 1007 -24.99 -5.60 4.58
CA VAL A 1007 -24.58 -6.66 5.52
C VAL A 1007 -25.02 -6.32 6.94
N SER A 1008 -24.59 -5.17 7.47
CA SER A 1008 -24.90 -4.72 8.82
C SER A 1008 -24.80 -3.20 8.92
N HIS A 1009 -25.36 -2.63 10.00
CA HIS A 1009 -25.15 -1.24 10.38
C HIS A 1009 -25.06 -1.10 11.91
N GLU A 1010 -24.49 0.01 12.36
CA GLU A 1010 -24.41 0.39 13.78
C GLU A 1010 -24.39 1.92 13.95
N GLY A 1011 -24.69 2.38 15.17
CA GLY A 1011 -24.72 3.79 15.50
C GLY A 1011 -25.97 4.53 15.02
N ASN A 1012 -26.13 5.77 15.49
CA ASN A 1012 -27.27 6.62 15.16
C ASN A 1012 -26.78 8.08 15.08
N LYS A 1013 -26.90 8.72 13.90
CA LYS A 1013 -26.45 10.10 13.62
C LYS A 1013 -24.95 10.36 13.95
N PRO A 1014 -23.99 9.93 13.10
CA PRO A 1014 -24.16 9.22 11.84
C PRO A 1014 -24.22 7.69 12.03
N MET A 1015 -24.82 7.01 11.06
CA MET A 1015 -24.86 5.55 11.00
C MET A 1015 -23.66 5.02 10.21
N SER A 1016 -23.08 3.93 10.68
CA SER A 1016 -22.04 3.17 9.99
C SER A 1016 -22.66 1.95 9.31
N PHE A 1017 -22.30 1.68 8.06
CA PHE A 1017 -22.78 0.55 7.28
C PHE A 1017 -21.62 -0.31 6.80
N VAL A 1018 -21.82 -1.62 6.84
CA VAL A 1018 -20.96 -2.59 6.15
C VAL A 1018 -21.67 -3.07 4.88
N TRP A 1019 -21.01 -2.84 3.75
CA TRP A 1019 -21.48 -3.19 2.41
C TRP A 1019 -20.65 -4.34 1.84
N ARG A 1020 -21.32 -5.32 1.21
CA ARG A 1020 -20.69 -6.39 0.44
C ARG A 1020 -20.77 -6.07 -1.05
N LEU A 1021 -19.64 -5.79 -1.66
CA LEU A 1021 -19.50 -5.63 -3.11
C LEU A 1021 -19.77 -6.96 -3.83
N ARG A 1022 -20.52 -6.89 -4.93
CA ARG A 1022 -20.80 -8.06 -5.78
C ARG A 1022 -19.56 -8.51 -6.55
N GLU A 1023 -18.80 -7.54 -7.02
CA GLU A 1023 -17.49 -7.73 -7.64
C GLU A 1023 -16.38 -7.48 -6.62
N GLU A 1024 -15.31 -8.28 -6.67
CA GLU A 1024 -14.12 -8.03 -5.84
C GLU A 1024 -13.44 -6.74 -6.27
N MET A 1025 -13.06 -5.91 -5.30
CA MET A 1025 -12.33 -4.69 -5.55
C MET A 1025 -11.01 -4.98 -6.27
N PRO A 1026 -10.53 -4.08 -7.15
CA PRO A 1026 -9.20 -4.19 -7.72
C PRO A 1026 -8.15 -4.31 -6.62
N ALA A 1027 -7.20 -5.25 -6.76
CA ALA A 1027 -6.19 -5.52 -5.73
C ALA A 1027 -5.45 -4.25 -5.28
N LYS A 1028 -5.12 -3.36 -6.22
CA LYS A 1028 -4.51 -2.05 -5.95
C LYS A 1028 -5.37 -1.17 -5.04
N MET A 1029 -6.69 -1.19 -5.23
CA MET A 1029 -7.63 -0.40 -4.43
C MET A 1029 -7.83 -0.99 -3.03
N VAL A 1030 -7.75 -2.32 -2.87
CA VAL A 1030 -7.80 -2.96 -1.55
C VAL A 1030 -6.67 -2.46 -0.67
N VAL A 1031 -5.44 -2.37 -1.19
CA VAL A 1031 -4.29 -1.87 -0.41
C VAL A 1031 -4.50 -0.42 0.04
N VAL A 1032 -5.01 0.43 -0.86
CA VAL A 1032 -5.25 1.85 -0.58
C VAL A 1032 -6.43 2.06 0.38
N ALA A 1033 -7.50 1.28 0.22
CA ALA A 1033 -8.71 1.40 1.02
C ALA A 1033 -8.60 0.68 2.37
N ASN A 1034 -7.74 -0.34 2.49
CA ASN A 1034 -7.47 -1.04 3.73
C ASN A 1034 -6.45 -0.24 4.56
N LYS A 1035 -6.97 0.77 5.26
CA LYS A 1035 -6.19 1.75 6.03
C LYS A 1035 -5.50 1.18 7.29
N CYS A 1036 -5.48 -0.14 7.45
CA CYS A 1036 -4.75 -0.82 8.53
C CYS A 1036 -3.25 -0.99 8.21
N ILE A 1037 -2.82 -0.65 6.98
CA ILE A 1037 -1.43 -0.67 6.55
C ILE A 1037 -1.01 0.73 6.08
N VAL A 1038 -0.95 1.68 7.01
CA VAL A 1038 -0.05 2.84 6.90
C VAL A 1038 0.94 2.75 8.04
#